data_AF-A0A151X0W8-F1
#
_entry.id   AF-A0A151X0W8-F1
#
_cell.length_a   1.000
_cell.length_b   1.000
_cell.length_c   1.000
_cell.angle_alpha   90.00
_cell.angle_beta   90.00
_cell.angle_gamma   90.00
#
_symmetry.space_group_name_H-M   'P 1'
#
loop_
_entity.id
_entity.type
_entity.pdbx_description
1 polymer ?
#
loop_
_entity_poly.entity_id
_entity_poly.type
_entity_poly.pdbx_seq_one_letter_code
_entity_poly.pdbx_strand_id
1 'polypeptide(L)'
;MRCTIVLLALAAFGAALPQQQLKQRAADQDLLKKQQDCLLLLQQITQEIPNEQLQILGTNYDIQSNYHQYENPILVKYYAGAVRDGLVQPKGTAYSNSISQLRKEVSLLHRILLGAKNYQTFLATAAWARVHINEEQFIKAFVGAVLQHPETQSIILPPLYEIIPQYYFDARIVQEAQNIVQNIAQGVHYNQVVIPVNYSAQLSSSEQQLSYFTQDIGLANYYGYVNLAEYLLDQQGQQTPAQYQQQGIQNQEDQIGQGSVYYYLHQQLLAYYELNRFSNGLGPIQNTDYINVQVPYQPHLRSTNGLELPGRPQNLQLSPNKNDLIQTVRKIEQRLIEAIDSGHVITPQGAFLSLYQPQGLNILGELIQGTGRSVNPRYYGSLQAAARQLLGNAPEAQNIYDYTPSVLELGQIAVRDPVFYQLYKNVIQLFTQYQNSLPAYQYNDILLPGVTIQNVQISPLVTLFNDYYVDLEGATQQTGHQQQVQQQHIKAQVKRLDHKPYEYQITVQSEQNVPSAVVRVYLGPKYDYYGKPISISQHRHQFVELDQFTTDLHQGQNVIVRQSQQAPGQSFDYPSVQEIKQAVNSAIHAQEPYYVTESHQIFGFPARLALPKGQSGQGLPFQLLVVISQLGSQNVLYGPVVPEQYQTYQQDEYQVVGTEDYQQIQHQGAKVIGVKQTVEVVPETLSINQQENQGVRDHYANLYTQHGQYPYTHSQYQVGQGQRQGQNVYGVQNQYYGQQGQQWQHRQQGQNIQEQQQWSQPQSIYHQEQQGQYQQYQQSQQSTVGFQGEVPAGVHGSQQSIHGVQSGIQGAHGVQDIQNEHGVQYAGVKGNQGLFSTQSGIQGKYHFTYQGQSQQQQGLGVGYTGSGQYHAGGFQGILGQGQKTQATNVNKYYQNKHISEIIGGAISLDGKPLGYPLDRPLTTGALSVPNIYVQTVHISHEGQPTNEVNNH
;
A
#
# COMPACT_ATOMS: atom_id res chain seq x y z
N MET A 1 -30.63 53.08 15.22
CA MET A 1 -31.69 52.27 14.59
C MET A 1 -31.34 51.81 13.17
N ARG A 2 -31.12 52.70 12.17
CA ARG A 2 -30.87 52.23 10.78
C ARG A 2 -29.65 51.30 10.63
N CYS A 3 -28.49 51.60 11.25
CA CYS A 3 -27.32 50.71 11.20
C CYS A 3 -27.51 49.39 11.96
N THR A 4 -28.34 49.39 13.02
CA THR A 4 -28.63 48.21 13.84
C THR A 4 -29.43 47.16 13.07
N ILE A 5 -30.35 47.62 12.20
CA ILE A 5 -31.14 46.75 11.32
C ILE A 5 -30.26 46.13 10.22
N VAL A 6 -29.30 46.88 9.67
CA VAL A 6 -28.35 46.36 8.67
C VAL A 6 -27.40 45.31 9.26
N LEU A 7 -26.92 45.51 10.50
CA LEU A 7 -26.10 44.51 11.20
C LEU A 7 -26.89 43.24 11.56
N LEU A 8 -28.16 43.37 11.97
CA LEU A 8 -29.03 42.21 12.19
C LEU A 8 -29.39 41.49 10.90
N ALA A 9 -29.56 42.21 9.78
CA ALA A 9 -29.75 41.61 8.47
C ALA A 9 -28.50 40.85 7.99
N LEU A 10 -27.29 41.43 8.14
CA LEU A 10 -26.04 40.75 7.80
C LEU A 10 -25.77 39.53 8.68
N ALA A 11 -26.08 39.60 9.98
CA ALA A 11 -26.02 38.44 10.88
C ALA A 11 -27.05 37.36 10.50
N ALA A 12 -28.26 37.73 10.09
CA ALA A 12 -29.27 36.80 9.60
C ALA A 12 -28.88 36.16 8.26
N PHE A 13 -28.27 36.90 7.33
CA PHE A 13 -27.74 36.34 6.08
C PHE A 13 -26.53 35.43 6.31
N GLY A 14 -25.66 35.75 7.27
CA GLY A 14 -24.58 34.86 7.71
C GLY A 14 -25.08 33.54 8.32
N ALA A 15 -26.29 33.53 8.90
CA ALA A 15 -26.95 32.34 9.43
C ALA A 15 -27.90 31.64 8.43
N ALA A 16 -28.11 32.22 7.24
CA ALA A 16 -29.07 31.75 6.24
C ALA A 16 -28.44 31.28 4.93
N LEU A 17 -27.13 31.01 4.92
CA LEU A 17 -26.57 30.08 3.94
C LEU A 17 -26.98 28.66 4.34
N PRO A 18 -27.75 27.92 3.53
CA PRO A 18 -27.86 26.49 3.70
C PRO A 18 -26.52 25.90 3.32
N GLN A 19 -25.62 25.72 4.30
CA GLN A 19 -24.71 24.59 4.22
C GLN A 19 -25.59 23.38 3.95
N GLN A 20 -25.38 22.71 2.81
CA GLN A 20 -25.93 21.38 2.56
C GLN A 20 -25.20 20.42 3.50
N GLN A 21 -25.54 20.50 4.79
CA GLN A 21 -25.22 19.49 5.76
C GLN A 21 -25.89 18.22 5.27
N LEU A 22 -25.08 17.30 4.73
CA LEU A 22 -25.46 15.93 4.49
C LEU A 22 -25.99 15.39 5.82
N LYS A 23 -27.32 15.33 5.95
CA LYS A 23 -27.97 14.75 7.12
C LYS A 23 -27.52 13.30 7.18
N GLN A 24 -26.76 12.95 8.22
CA GLN A 24 -26.38 11.57 8.49
C GLN A 24 -27.62 10.70 8.46
N ARG A 25 -27.65 9.74 7.54
CA ARG A 25 -28.77 8.82 7.41
C ARG A 25 -28.71 7.85 8.58
N ALA A 26 -29.73 7.89 9.44
CA ALA A 26 -29.90 6.84 10.44
C ALA A 26 -30.19 5.51 9.73
N ALA A 27 -29.62 4.42 10.25
CA ALA A 27 -29.94 3.07 9.81
C ALA A 27 -31.40 2.75 10.13
N ASP A 28 -32.03 1.98 9.25
CA ASP A 28 -33.33 1.38 9.50
C ASP A 28 -33.17 0.03 10.25
N GLN A 29 -34.30 -0.52 10.68
CA GLN A 29 -34.32 -1.80 11.41
C GLN A 29 -33.84 -2.99 10.56
N ASP A 30 -33.89 -2.88 9.23
CA ASP A 30 -33.36 -3.90 8.32
C ASP A 30 -31.82 -3.91 8.37
N LEU A 31 -31.17 -2.75 8.18
CA LEU A 31 -29.72 -2.64 8.28
C LEU A 31 -29.21 -3.01 9.69
N LEU A 32 -29.90 -2.62 10.76
CA LEU A 32 -29.54 -3.00 12.14
C LEU A 32 -29.58 -4.52 12.35
N LYS A 33 -30.60 -5.19 11.82
CA LYS A 33 -30.69 -6.66 11.87
C LYS A 33 -29.59 -7.32 11.04
N LYS A 34 -29.38 -6.86 9.80
CA LYS A 34 -28.34 -7.38 8.91
C LYS A 34 -26.94 -7.24 9.50
N GLN A 35 -26.68 -6.13 10.20
CA GLN A 35 -25.45 -5.88 10.96
C GLN A 35 -25.29 -6.86 12.13
N GLN A 36 -26.37 -7.16 12.87
CA GLN A 36 -26.38 -8.14 13.94
C GLN A 36 -26.12 -9.56 13.42
N ASP A 37 -26.81 -9.98 12.35
CA ASP A 37 -26.65 -11.29 11.71
C ASP A 37 -25.18 -11.51 11.26
N CYS A 38 -24.52 -10.49 10.70
CA CYS A 38 -23.10 -10.56 10.32
C CYS A 38 -22.15 -10.71 11.51
N LEU A 39 -22.41 -10.02 12.63
CA LEU A 39 -21.61 -10.16 13.85
C LEU A 39 -21.74 -11.56 14.46
N LEU A 40 -22.95 -12.13 14.46
CA LEU A 40 -23.21 -13.48 14.97
C LEU A 40 -22.57 -14.57 14.10
N LEU A 41 -22.58 -14.41 12.78
CA LEU A 41 -21.91 -15.33 11.85
C LEU A 41 -20.38 -15.35 11.97
N LEU A 42 -19.77 -14.26 12.43
CA LEU A 42 -18.32 -14.17 12.67
C LEU A 42 -17.91 -14.52 14.11
N GLN A 43 -18.86 -14.65 15.04
CA GLN A 43 -18.55 -14.98 16.45
C GLN A 43 -17.97 -16.40 16.58
N GLN A 44 -16.87 -16.50 17.34
CA GLN A 44 -16.19 -17.74 17.73
C GLN A 44 -15.96 -18.69 16.54
N ILE A 45 -15.25 -18.22 15.51
CA ILE A 45 -15.24 -18.85 14.18
C ILE A 45 -14.84 -20.34 14.17
N THR A 46 -13.98 -20.75 15.09
CA THR A 46 -13.47 -22.13 15.26
C THR A 46 -14.41 -23.08 16.00
N GLN A 47 -15.59 -22.61 16.42
CA GLN A 47 -16.65 -23.37 17.09
C GLN A 47 -17.92 -23.39 16.22
N GLU A 48 -18.95 -24.10 16.68
CA GLU A 48 -20.32 -23.96 16.16
C GLU A 48 -20.84 -22.53 16.30
N ILE A 49 -21.87 -22.15 15.53
CA ILE A 49 -22.43 -20.80 15.62
C ILE A 49 -23.13 -20.64 16.98
N PRO A 50 -22.71 -19.71 17.87
CA PRO A 50 -23.31 -19.61 19.21
C PRO A 50 -24.79 -19.19 19.20
N ASN A 51 -25.25 -18.57 18.11
CA ASN A 51 -26.66 -18.29 17.89
C ASN A 51 -27.39 -19.54 17.36
N GLU A 52 -28.26 -20.13 18.18
CA GLU A 52 -29.02 -21.34 17.87
C GLU A 52 -29.83 -21.22 16.56
N GLN A 53 -30.43 -20.06 16.26
CA GLN A 53 -31.24 -19.87 15.05
C GLN A 53 -30.39 -19.94 13.78
N LEU A 54 -29.21 -19.33 13.78
CA LEU A 54 -28.25 -19.39 12.67
C LEU A 54 -27.59 -20.76 12.56
N GLN A 55 -27.31 -21.45 13.67
CA GLN A 55 -26.80 -22.83 13.68
C GLN A 55 -27.84 -23.80 13.07
N ILE A 56 -29.10 -23.70 13.47
CA ILE A 56 -30.22 -24.47 12.92
C ILE A 56 -30.42 -24.15 11.44
N LEU A 57 -30.37 -22.86 11.05
CA LEU A 57 -30.48 -22.44 9.66
C LEU A 57 -29.35 -23.04 8.79
N GLY A 58 -28.10 -22.93 9.23
CA GLY A 58 -26.96 -23.44 8.50
C GLY A 58 -26.97 -24.96 8.34
N THR A 59 -27.38 -25.68 9.40
CA THR A 59 -27.47 -27.15 9.41
C THR A 59 -28.62 -27.68 8.53
N ASN A 60 -29.77 -27.01 8.53
CA ASN A 60 -30.98 -27.49 7.86
C ASN A 60 -31.18 -26.93 6.44
N TYR A 61 -30.37 -25.95 6.01
CA TYR A 61 -30.54 -25.34 4.69
C TYR A 61 -30.05 -26.25 3.56
N ASP A 62 -30.99 -26.89 2.86
CA ASP A 62 -30.70 -27.62 1.63
C ASP A 62 -30.41 -26.65 0.46
N ILE A 63 -29.15 -26.24 0.36
CA ILE A 63 -28.63 -25.43 -0.74
C ILE A 63 -28.81 -26.10 -2.12
N GLN A 64 -28.83 -27.45 -2.19
CA GLN A 64 -29.04 -28.14 -3.45
C GLN A 64 -30.48 -27.96 -3.93
N SER A 65 -31.50 -28.22 -3.11
CA SER A 65 -32.90 -27.96 -3.49
C SER A 65 -33.19 -26.48 -3.79
N ASN A 66 -32.43 -25.57 -3.20
CA ASN A 66 -32.58 -24.12 -3.38
C ASN A 66 -31.73 -23.51 -4.52
N TYR A 67 -31.09 -24.30 -5.39
CA TYR A 67 -30.21 -23.80 -6.48
C TYR A 67 -30.83 -22.69 -7.37
N HIS A 68 -32.15 -22.62 -7.44
CA HIS A 68 -32.90 -21.69 -8.29
C HIS A 68 -32.98 -20.26 -7.68
N GLN A 69 -32.63 -20.11 -6.40
CA GLN A 69 -32.55 -18.82 -5.70
C GLN A 69 -31.25 -18.05 -5.99
N TYR A 70 -30.41 -18.57 -6.88
CA TYR A 70 -29.13 -17.98 -7.26
C TYR A 70 -29.10 -17.59 -8.75
N GLU A 71 -28.25 -16.63 -9.10
CA GLU A 71 -27.96 -16.22 -10.48
C GLU A 71 -27.31 -17.34 -11.30
N ASN A 72 -26.45 -18.15 -10.67
CA ASN A 72 -25.79 -19.29 -11.31
C ASN A 72 -26.12 -20.63 -10.63
N PRO A 73 -27.28 -21.24 -10.96
CA PRO A 73 -27.67 -22.58 -10.47
C PRO A 73 -26.64 -23.69 -10.67
N ILE A 74 -25.86 -23.65 -11.77
CA ILE A 74 -24.90 -24.70 -12.11
C ILE A 74 -23.71 -24.66 -11.14
N LEU A 75 -23.23 -23.44 -10.83
CA LEU A 75 -22.16 -23.21 -9.87
C LEU A 75 -22.53 -23.74 -8.47
N VAL A 76 -23.76 -23.49 -8.02
CA VAL A 76 -24.29 -23.96 -6.74
C VAL A 76 -24.32 -25.49 -6.70
N LYS A 77 -24.91 -26.14 -7.70
CA LYS A 77 -24.96 -27.60 -7.81
C LYS A 77 -23.55 -28.23 -7.78
N TYR A 78 -22.61 -27.66 -8.53
CA TYR A 78 -21.23 -28.12 -8.58
C TYR A 78 -20.55 -28.03 -7.21
N TYR A 79 -20.60 -26.85 -6.57
CA TYR A 79 -19.87 -26.62 -5.32
C TYR A 79 -20.52 -27.37 -4.14
N ALA A 80 -21.84 -27.33 -3.99
CA ALA A 80 -22.55 -28.09 -2.97
C ALA A 80 -22.38 -29.61 -3.16
N GLY A 81 -22.24 -30.09 -4.40
CA GLY A 81 -21.84 -31.47 -4.70
C GLY A 81 -20.44 -31.78 -4.18
N ALA A 82 -19.44 -30.97 -4.55
CA ALA A 82 -18.07 -31.12 -4.09
C ALA A 82 -17.93 -31.09 -2.55
N VAL A 83 -18.70 -30.23 -1.87
CA VAL A 83 -18.73 -30.15 -0.39
C VAL A 83 -19.32 -31.42 0.22
N ARG A 84 -20.46 -31.90 -0.28
CA ARG A 84 -21.10 -33.16 0.14
C ARG A 84 -20.17 -34.37 -0.06
N ASP A 85 -19.43 -34.38 -1.17
CA ASP A 85 -18.59 -35.50 -1.57
C ASP A 85 -17.17 -35.43 -0.96
N GLY A 86 -16.89 -34.45 -0.09
CA GLY A 86 -15.60 -34.31 0.62
C GLY A 86 -14.44 -33.82 -0.24
N LEU A 87 -14.73 -33.12 -1.35
CA LEU A 87 -13.78 -32.67 -2.37
C LEU A 87 -13.36 -31.19 -2.21
N VAL A 88 -13.49 -30.64 -0.99
CA VAL A 88 -13.07 -29.29 -0.61
C VAL A 88 -12.18 -29.36 0.63
N GLN A 89 -11.52 -28.25 0.96
CA GLN A 89 -10.68 -28.14 2.15
C GLN A 89 -11.44 -28.51 3.44
N PRO A 90 -10.92 -29.47 4.23
CA PRO A 90 -11.50 -29.80 5.54
C PRO A 90 -11.44 -28.61 6.52
N LYS A 91 -12.44 -28.55 7.40
CA LYS A 91 -12.45 -27.65 8.57
C LYS A 91 -11.25 -27.93 9.47
N GLY A 92 -10.73 -26.90 10.14
CA GLY A 92 -9.54 -27.02 10.99
C GLY A 92 -8.24 -27.33 10.25
N THR A 93 -8.12 -26.96 8.97
CA THR A 93 -6.85 -26.98 8.22
C THR A 93 -6.46 -25.55 7.81
N ALA A 94 -5.17 -25.26 7.69
CA ALA A 94 -4.70 -23.90 7.39
C ALA A 94 -4.97 -23.51 5.93
N TYR A 95 -5.42 -22.28 5.70
CA TYR A 95 -5.67 -21.78 4.34
C TYR A 95 -4.45 -21.03 3.78
N SER A 96 -4.06 -21.31 2.53
CA SER A 96 -3.02 -20.54 1.82
C SER A 96 -3.54 -19.93 0.52
N ASN A 97 -3.20 -18.64 0.32
CA ASN A 97 -3.38 -17.98 -0.96
C ASN A 97 -2.45 -18.52 -2.06
N SER A 98 -1.39 -19.26 -1.75
CA SER A 98 -0.46 -19.80 -2.78
C SER A 98 -1.05 -21.02 -3.51
N ILE A 99 -1.88 -21.80 -2.83
CA ILE A 99 -2.47 -23.02 -3.39
C ILE A 99 -3.67 -22.68 -4.28
N SER A 100 -3.56 -23.00 -5.58
CA SER A 100 -4.55 -22.66 -6.60
C SER A 100 -5.92 -23.29 -6.36
N GLN A 101 -5.96 -24.54 -5.86
CA GLN A 101 -7.20 -25.24 -5.52
C GLN A 101 -7.94 -24.58 -4.35
N LEU A 102 -7.24 -24.18 -3.29
CA LEU A 102 -7.84 -23.48 -2.15
C LEU A 102 -8.36 -22.08 -2.56
N ARG A 103 -7.60 -21.34 -3.38
CA ARG A 103 -8.09 -20.08 -3.99
C ARG A 103 -9.36 -20.29 -4.81
N LYS A 104 -9.43 -21.39 -5.58
CA LYS A 104 -10.60 -21.73 -6.40
C LYS A 104 -11.81 -21.99 -5.52
N GLU A 105 -11.69 -22.75 -4.43
CA GLU A 105 -12.79 -23.03 -3.49
C GLU A 105 -13.37 -21.74 -2.89
N VAL A 106 -12.52 -20.84 -2.40
CA VAL A 106 -12.96 -19.50 -1.93
C VAL A 106 -13.67 -18.71 -3.03
N SER A 107 -13.14 -18.72 -4.26
CA SER A 107 -13.76 -18.03 -5.39
C SER A 107 -15.13 -18.61 -5.77
N LEU A 108 -15.32 -19.93 -5.66
CA LEU A 108 -16.62 -20.57 -5.89
C LEU A 108 -17.64 -20.16 -4.83
N LEU A 109 -17.27 -20.23 -3.54
CA LEU A 109 -18.15 -19.83 -2.43
C LEU A 109 -18.50 -18.34 -2.49
N HIS A 110 -17.51 -17.48 -2.73
CA HIS A 110 -17.69 -16.03 -2.87
C HIS A 110 -18.69 -15.69 -3.98
N ARG A 111 -18.57 -16.35 -5.14
CA ARG A 111 -19.52 -16.18 -6.26
C ARG A 111 -20.92 -16.71 -5.97
N ILE A 112 -21.05 -17.76 -5.16
CA ILE A 112 -22.36 -18.29 -4.74
C ILE A 112 -23.05 -17.33 -3.77
N LEU A 113 -22.30 -16.74 -2.83
CA LEU A 113 -22.81 -15.70 -1.93
C LEU A 113 -23.20 -14.43 -2.69
N LEU A 114 -22.35 -13.95 -3.62
CA LEU A 114 -22.67 -12.79 -4.46
C LEU A 114 -23.88 -13.01 -5.37
N GLY A 115 -24.03 -14.21 -5.93
CA GLY A 115 -25.15 -14.55 -6.80
C GLY A 115 -26.44 -14.91 -6.08
N ALA A 116 -26.59 -14.64 -4.78
CA ALA A 116 -27.84 -14.87 -4.06
C ALA A 116 -28.88 -13.80 -4.42
N LYS A 117 -30.10 -14.18 -4.82
CA LYS A 117 -31.10 -13.21 -5.35
C LYS A 117 -31.73 -12.28 -4.32
N ASN A 118 -31.51 -12.52 -3.02
CA ASN A 118 -32.09 -11.75 -1.92
C ASN A 118 -31.35 -12.03 -0.61
N TYR A 119 -31.54 -11.17 0.39
CA TYR A 119 -30.85 -11.29 1.68
C TYR A 119 -31.15 -12.59 2.43
N GLN A 120 -32.38 -13.12 2.35
CA GLN A 120 -32.73 -14.38 3.02
C GLN A 120 -31.91 -15.56 2.46
N THR A 121 -31.73 -15.60 1.13
CA THR A 121 -30.87 -16.60 0.47
C THR A 121 -29.41 -16.38 0.82
N PHE A 122 -28.94 -15.13 0.82
CA PHE A 122 -27.57 -14.78 1.25
C PHE A 122 -27.28 -15.27 2.68
N LEU A 123 -28.16 -14.96 3.64
CA LEU A 123 -28.03 -15.33 5.05
C LEU A 123 -28.04 -16.85 5.25
N ALA A 124 -28.98 -17.55 4.61
CA ALA A 124 -29.04 -19.01 4.67
C ALA A 124 -27.80 -19.68 4.06
N THR A 125 -27.28 -19.13 2.96
CA THR A 125 -26.03 -19.57 2.33
C THR A 125 -24.82 -19.33 3.22
N ALA A 126 -24.75 -18.16 3.89
CA ALA A 126 -23.66 -17.82 4.79
C ALA A 126 -23.67 -18.69 6.05
N ALA A 127 -24.84 -18.94 6.65
CA ALA A 127 -25.00 -19.87 7.75
C ALA A 127 -24.59 -21.30 7.36
N TRP A 128 -25.04 -21.79 6.19
CA TRP A 128 -24.65 -23.08 5.64
C TRP A 128 -23.13 -23.17 5.43
N ALA A 129 -22.52 -22.14 4.85
CA ALA A 129 -21.09 -22.11 4.61
C ALA A 129 -20.27 -22.10 5.92
N ARG A 130 -20.71 -21.36 6.94
CA ARG A 130 -20.09 -21.34 8.28
C ARG A 130 -20.13 -22.72 8.97
N VAL A 131 -21.19 -23.50 8.73
CA VAL A 131 -21.29 -24.89 9.24
C VAL A 131 -20.38 -25.83 8.45
N HIS A 132 -20.42 -25.81 7.11
CA HIS A 132 -19.86 -26.88 6.27
C HIS A 132 -18.47 -26.61 5.65
N ILE A 133 -18.01 -25.36 5.59
CA ILE A 133 -16.75 -24.98 4.92
C ILE A 133 -15.67 -24.65 5.95
N ASN A 134 -14.41 -24.79 5.54
CA ASN A 134 -13.24 -24.32 6.29
C ASN A 134 -13.39 -22.87 6.77
N GLU A 135 -12.97 -22.61 7.99
CA GLU A 135 -13.21 -21.36 8.73
C GLU A 135 -12.61 -20.14 8.03
N GLU A 136 -11.38 -20.27 7.53
CA GLU A 136 -10.67 -19.17 6.84
C GLU A 136 -11.22 -18.96 5.42
N GLN A 137 -11.57 -20.05 4.73
CA GLN A 137 -12.27 -19.96 3.44
C GLN A 137 -13.62 -19.24 3.59
N PHE A 138 -14.38 -19.57 4.64
CA PHE A 138 -15.65 -18.91 4.96
C PHE A 138 -15.43 -17.43 5.27
N ILE A 139 -14.53 -17.07 6.21
CA ILE A 139 -14.24 -15.66 6.52
C ILE A 139 -13.93 -14.89 5.24
N LYS A 140 -13.00 -15.40 4.41
CA LYS A 140 -12.55 -14.68 3.22
C LYS A 140 -13.67 -14.51 2.18
N ALA A 141 -14.46 -15.55 1.93
CA ALA A 141 -15.57 -15.49 0.98
C ALA A 141 -16.74 -14.63 1.51
N PHE A 142 -17.06 -14.73 2.79
CA PHE A 142 -18.15 -13.98 3.44
C PHE A 142 -17.83 -12.50 3.55
N VAL A 143 -16.65 -12.13 4.05
CA VAL A 143 -16.18 -10.73 4.09
C VAL A 143 -16.17 -10.13 2.68
N GLY A 144 -15.62 -10.85 1.70
CA GLY A 144 -15.67 -10.42 0.30
C GLY A 144 -17.10 -10.21 -0.20
N ALA A 145 -18.03 -11.11 0.12
CA ALA A 145 -19.42 -11.00 -0.33
C ALA A 145 -20.18 -9.84 0.35
N VAL A 146 -20.04 -9.65 1.67
CA VAL A 146 -20.65 -8.53 2.41
C VAL A 146 -20.25 -7.17 1.83
N LEU A 147 -19.00 -7.03 1.39
CA LEU A 147 -18.46 -5.79 0.81
C LEU A 147 -19.01 -5.44 -0.60
N GLN A 148 -19.61 -6.39 -1.32
CA GLN A 148 -20.02 -6.23 -2.72
C GLN A 148 -21.52 -6.47 -2.95
N HIS A 149 -22.18 -7.27 -2.12
CA HIS A 149 -23.56 -7.67 -2.36
C HIS A 149 -24.52 -6.48 -2.13
N PRO A 150 -25.53 -6.24 -3.01
CA PRO A 150 -26.40 -5.06 -2.89
C PRO A 150 -27.21 -4.99 -1.58
N GLU A 151 -27.63 -6.14 -1.05
CA GLU A 151 -28.40 -6.21 0.21
C GLU A 151 -27.58 -5.93 1.48
N THR A 152 -26.24 -5.91 1.40
CA THR A 152 -25.33 -5.78 2.55
C THR A 152 -24.53 -4.48 2.56
N GLN A 153 -24.89 -3.53 1.70
CA GLN A 153 -24.31 -2.19 1.70
C GLN A 153 -24.45 -1.52 3.08
N SER A 154 -23.45 -0.72 3.46
CA SER A 154 -23.35 -0.04 4.77
C SER A 154 -23.13 -0.95 6.00
N ILE A 155 -22.96 -2.27 5.85
CA ILE A 155 -22.56 -3.14 6.97
C ILE A 155 -21.09 -2.89 7.31
N ILE A 156 -20.82 -2.60 8.58
CA ILE A 156 -19.47 -2.47 9.13
C ILE A 156 -18.99 -3.85 9.57
N LEU A 157 -17.89 -4.32 8.98
CA LEU A 157 -17.25 -5.56 9.40
C LEU A 157 -16.34 -5.31 10.61
N PRO A 158 -16.36 -6.19 11.63
CA PRO A 158 -15.45 -6.09 12.77
C PRO A 158 -13.99 -6.34 12.34
N PRO A 159 -13.01 -5.85 13.10
CA PRO A 159 -11.60 -6.09 12.82
C PRO A 159 -11.25 -7.58 12.95
N LEU A 160 -10.45 -8.09 12.01
CA LEU A 160 -10.09 -9.51 11.97
C LEU A 160 -9.22 -9.93 13.17
N TYR A 161 -8.55 -8.99 13.84
CA TYR A 161 -7.79 -9.26 15.06
C TYR A 161 -8.65 -9.59 16.30
N GLU A 162 -9.97 -9.36 16.27
CA GLU A 162 -10.92 -9.86 17.29
C GLU A 162 -11.65 -11.14 16.83
N ILE A 163 -11.79 -11.37 15.52
CA ILE A 163 -12.46 -12.55 14.95
C ILE A 163 -11.55 -13.78 14.91
N ILE A 164 -10.28 -13.60 14.57
CA ILE A 164 -9.28 -14.68 14.50
C ILE A 164 -7.94 -14.21 15.12
N PRO A 165 -7.89 -13.95 16.44
CA PRO A 165 -6.73 -13.32 17.09
C PRO A 165 -5.43 -14.13 16.97
N GLN A 166 -5.51 -15.43 16.67
CA GLN A 166 -4.38 -16.36 16.53
C GLN A 166 -3.37 -15.93 15.45
N TYR A 167 -3.80 -15.17 14.45
CA TYR A 167 -2.91 -14.58 13.45
C TYR A 167 -2.29 -13.24 13.89
N TYR A 168 -2.86 -12.55 14.89
CA TYR A 168 -2.46 -11.18 15.25
C TYR A 168 -1.65 -11.09 16.54
N PHE A 169 -1.73 -12.10 17.40
CA PHE A 169 -1.05 -12.17 18.69
C PHE A 169 -0.15 -13.41 18.79
N ASP A 170 0.97 -13.26 19.48
CA ASP A 170 1.88 -14.35 19.80
C ASP A 170 1.12 -15.52 20.47
N ALA A 171 1.48 -16.74 20.10
CA ALA A 171 0.83 -17.97 20.58
C ALA A 171 0.80 -18.06 22.12
N ARG A 172 1.75 -17.45 22.83
CA ARG A 172 1.79 -17.37 24.29
C ARG A 172 0.65 -16.50 24.85
N ILE A 173 0.32 -15.38 24.21
CA ILE A 173 -0.79 -14.49 24.62
C ILE A 173 -2.13 -15.20 24.42
N VAL A 174 -2.27 -15.92 23.29
CA VAL A 174 -3.44 -16.76 23.00
C VAL A 174 -3.59 -17.87 24.04
N GLN A 175 -2.49 -18.56 24.37
CA GLN A 175 -2.48 -19.63 25.38
C GLN A 175 -2.78 -19.09 26.79
N GLU A 176 -2.26 -17.92 27.15
CA GLU A 176 -2.54 -17.27 28.43
C GLU A 176 -4.02 -16.93 28.57
N ALA A 177 -4.64 -16.33 27.54
CA ALA A 177 -6.08 -16.07 27.52
C ALA A 177 -6.91 -17.36 27.69
N GLN A 178 -6.53 -18.44 27.01
CA GLN A 178 -7.19 -19.75 27.14
C GLN A 178 -7.01 -20.35 28.55
N ASN A 179 -5.81 -20.26 29.14
CA ASN A 179 -5.55 -20.73 30.50
C ASN A 179 -6.39 -19.96 31.53
N ILE A 180 -6.57 -18.66 31.35
CA ILE A 180 -7.40 -17.83 32.23
C ILE A 180 -8.88 -18.25 32.15
N VAL A 181 -9.42 -18.55 30.96
CA VAL A 181 -10.79 -19.10 30.84
C VAL A 181 -10.92 -20.45 31.54
N GLN A 182 -9.92 -21.33 31.44
CA GLN A 182 -9.93 -22.61 32.17
C GLN A 182 -9.90 -22.40 33.70
N ASN A 183 -9.12 -21.44 34.19
CA ASN A 183 -9.11 -21.07 35.61
C ASN A 183 -10.47 -20.53 36.08
N ILE A 184 -11.13 -19.68 35.27
CA ILE A 184 -12.47 -19.16 35.55
C ILE A 184 -13.50 -20.31 35.63
N ALA A 185 -13.44 -21.26 34.70
CA ALA A 185 -14.28 -22.46 34.72
C ALA A 185 -14.04 -23.35 35.97
N GLN A 186 -12.86 -23.26 36.58
CA GLN A 186 -12.50 -23.91 37.85
C GLN A 186 -12.83 -23.07 39.11
N GLY A 187 -13.50 -21.92 38.95
CA GLY A 187 -13.94 -21.07 40.05
C GLY A 187 -12.96 -19.96 40.48
N VAL A 188 -11.92 -19.69 39.69
CA VAL A 188 -11.02 -18.55 39.94
C VAL A 188 -11.68 -17.26 39.44
N HIS A 189 -11.87 -16.28 40.33
CA HIS A 189 -12.43 -14.98 39.98
C HIS A 189 -11.34 -13.93 39.76
N TYR A 190 -11.31 -13.32 38.58
CA TYR A 190 -10.52 -12.11 38.30
C TYR A 190 -11.43 -10.88 38.33
N ASN A 191 -10.92 -9.71 38.68
CA ASN A 191 -11.72 -8.46 38.65
C ASN A 191 -11.78 -7.86 37.23
N GLN A 192 -10.65 -7.87 36.54
CA GLN A 192 -10.49 -7.48 35.14
C GLN A 192 -9.25 -8.21 34.63
N VAL A 193 -9.29 -8.74 33.40
CA VAL A 193 -8.15 -9.43 32.79
C VAL A 193 -7.60 -8.60 31.64
N VAL A 194 -6.38 -8.10 31.82
CA VAL A 194 -5.61 -7.40 30.80
C VAL A 194 -4.27 -8.10 30.67
N ILE A 195 -3.98 -8.63 29.48
CA ILE A 195 -2.70 -9.27 29.15
C ILE A 195 -1.84 -8.24 28.39
N PRO A 196 -0.71 -7.78 28.94
CA PRO A 196 0.18 -6.86 28.24
C PRO A 196 0.92 -7.58 27.11
N VAL A 197 0.87 -7.00 25.90
CA VAL A 197 1.46 -7.60 24.69
C VAL A 197 2.71 -6.84 24.28
N ASN A 198 3.84 -7.54 24.28
CA ASN A 198 5.13 -7.06 23.78
C ASN A 198 5.37 -7.53 22.34
N TYR A 199 6.19 -6.79 21.59
CA TYR A 199 6.68 -7.22 20.27
C TYR A 199 7.70 -8.34 20.41
N SER A 200 7.27 -9.56 20.11
CA SER A 200 7.94 -10.79 20.53
C SER A 200 8.50 -11.64 19.39
N ALA A 201 8.23 -11.29 18.13
CA ALA A 201 8.82 -11.95 16.96
C ALA A 201 10.35 -11.82 16.98
N GLN A 202 11.07 -12.84 16.52
CA GLN A 202 12.53 -12.76 16.37
C GLN A 202 12.87 -12.10 15.04
N LEU A 203 13.64 -11.02 15.10
CA LEU A 203 14.07 -10.20 13.97
C LEU A 203 15.58 -9.92 14.09
N SER A 204 16.18 -9.32 13.07
CA SER A 204 17.52 -8.74 13.23
C SER A 204 17.45 -7.49 14.14
N SER A 205 18.59 -7.07 14.70
CA SER A 205 18.67 -5.92 15.61
C SER A 205 18.24 -4.58 14.98
N SER A 206 18.33 -4.44 13.65
CA SER A 206 17.77 -3.30 12.93
C SER A 206 16.25 -3.40 12.81
N GLU A 207 15.74 -4.56 12.36
CA GLU A 207 14.31 -4.75 12.11
C GLU A 207 13.48 -4.77 13.41
N GLN A 208 14.06 -5.22 14.53
CA GLN A 208 13.42 -5.19 15.84
C GLN A 208 12.96 -3.77 16.23
N GLN A 209 13.72 -2.74 15.86
CA GLN A 209 13.40 -1.33 16.16
C GLN A 209 12.14 -0.85 15.44
N LEU A 210 11.75 -1.50 14.34
CA LEU A 210 10.58 -1.18 13.53
C LEU A 210 9.34 -1.98 13.94
N SER A 211 9.43 -2.84 14.96
CA SER A 211 8.33 -3.71 15.38
C SER A 211 7.04 -2.95 15.69
N TYR A 212 7.13 -1.71 16.16
CA TYR A 212 5.96 -0.87 16.43
C TYR A 212 5.16 -0.51 15.17
N PHE A 213 5.78 -0.59 14.00
CA PHE A 213 5.16 -0.36 12.70
C PHE A 213 4.79 -1.69 12.05
N THR A 214 5.76 -2.61 11.90
CA THR A 214 5.55 -3.89 11.18
C THR A 214 4.61 -4.84 11.91
N GLN A 215 4.58 -4.83 13.24
CA GLN A 215 3.71 -5.69 14.06
C GLN A 215 2.43 -4.98 14.54
N ASP A 216 2.11 -3.77 14.05
CA ASP A 216 0.85 -3.09 14.38
C ASP A 216 -0.36 -3.84 13.79
N ILE A 217 -1.29 -4.20 14.66
CA ILE A 217 -2.49 -4.98 14.32
C ILE A 217 -3.44 -4.26 13.35
N GLY A 218 -3.45 -2.92 13.35
CA GLY A 218 -4.28 -2.10 12.46
C GLY A 218 -3.67 -1.96 11.07
N LEU A 219 -2.34 -1.87 10.96
CA LEU A 219 -1.63 -1.95 9.68
C LEU A 219 -1.84 -3.33 9.04
N ALA A 220 -1.75 -4.40 9.83
CA ALA A 220 -2.04 -5.76 9.40
C ALA A 220 -3.50 -5.92 8.93
N ASN A 221 -4.47 -5.40 9.69
CA ASN A 221 -5.90 -5.42 9.30
C ASN A 221 -6.17 -4.61 8.02
N TYR A 222 -5.61 -3.39 7.91
CA TYR A 222 -5.65 -2.57 6.70
C TYR A 222 -5.11 -3.33 5.48
N TYR A 223 -3.91 -3.90 5.60
CA TYR A 223 -3.28 -4.61 4.49
C TYR A 223 -4.01 -5.93 4.14
N GLY A 224 -4.67 -6.56 5.11
CA GLY A 224 -5.60 -7.67 4.86
C GLY A 224 -6.75 -7.29 3.92
N TYR A 225 -7.35 -6.11 4.11
CA TYR A 225 -8.37 -5.61 3.17
C TYR A 225 -7.75 -5.23 1.81
N VAL A 226 -6.58 -4.58 1.77
CA VAL A 226 -5.87 -4.26 0.51
C VAL A 226 -5.56 -5.54 -0.29
N ASN A 227 -5.08 -6.60 0.36
CA ASN A 227 -4.84 -7.89 -0.30
C ASN A 227 -6.16 -8.60 -0.69
N LEU A 228 -7.24 -8.41 0.06
CA LEU A 228 -8.55 -8.95 -0.33
C LEU A 228 -9.09 -8.26 -1.59
N ALA A 229 -8.96 -6.93 -1.69
CA ALA A 229 -9.40 -6.12 -2.83
C ALA A 229 -8.88 -6.64 -4.19
N GLU A 230 -7.65 -7.18 -4.20
CA GLU A 230 -7.02 -7.80 -5.37
C GLU A 230 -7.87 -8.94 -5.98
N TYR A 231 -8.61 -9.68 -5.14
CA TYR A 231 -9.40 -10.85 -5.51
C TYR A 231 -10.92 -10.59 -5.59
N LEU A 232 -11.39 -9.38 -5.25
CA LEU A 232 -12.80 -9.04 -5.38
C LEU A 232 -13.18 -8.94 -6.86
N LEU A 233 -14.41 -9.34 -7.17
CA LEU A 233 -14.89 -9.55 -8.54
C LEU A 233 -15.55 -8.28 -9.03
N ASP A 234 -14.93 -7.68 -10.06
CA ASP A 234 -15.56 -6.57 -10.74
C ASP A 234 -16.79 -7.08 -11.51
N GLN A 235 -17.93 -6.40 -11.34
CA GLN A 235 -19.16 -6.68 -12.08
C GLN A 235 -19.00 -6.34 -13.56
N GLN A 236 -18.09 -5.41 -13.87
CA GLN A 236 -17.61 -5.19 -15.23
C GLN A 236 -16.61 -6.29 -15.58
N GLY A 237 -17.00 -7.21 -16.47
CA GLY A 237 -16.15 -8.34 -16.87
C GLY A 237 -14.79 -7.90 -17.45
N GLN A 238 -13.83 -8.84 -17.48
CA GLN A 238 -12.43 -8.60 -17.90
C GLN A 238 -12.31 -7.57 -19.04
N GLN A 239 -11.61 -6.46 -18.79
CA GLN A 239 -11.31 -5.48 -19.82
C GLN A 239 -10.51 -6.16 -20.93
N THR A 240 -11.18 -6.36 -22.07
CA THR A 240 -10.57 -7.02 -23.22
C THR A 240 -9.50 -6.10 -23.84
N PRO A 241 -8.47 -6.65 -24.50
CA PRO A 241 -7.52 -5.83 -25.27
C PRO A 241 -8.19 -4.90 -26.29
N ALA A 242 -9.38 -5.28 -26.79
CA ALA A 242 -10.20 -4.45 -27.68
C ALA A 242 -10.80 -3.22 -26.97
N GLN A 243 -11.14 -3.30 -25.67
CA GLN A 243 -11.64 -2.15 -24.92
C GLN A 243 -10.54 -1.11 -24.68
N TYR A 244 -9.32 -1.52 -24.34
CA TYR A 244 -8.16 -0.60 -24.28
C TYR A 244 -7.84 0.05 -25.63
N GLN A 245 -8.13 -0.62 -26.75
CA GLN A 245 -7.93 -0.08 -28.10
C GLN A 245 -9.11 0.80 -28.59
N GLN A 246 -10.32 0.61 -28.05
CA GLN A 246 -11.51 1.42 -28.38
C GLN A 246 -11.68 2.64 -27.47
N GLN A 247 -11.14 2.61 -26.24
CA GLN A 247 -10.99 3.79 -25.38
C GLN A 247 -9.89 4.72 -25.94
N GLY A 248 -10.24 5.46 -26.99
CA GLY A 248 -9.42 6.57 -27.47
C GLY A 248 -9.23 7.65 -26.40
N ILE A 249 -8.37 8.63 -26.71
CA ILE A 249 -7.88 9.71 -25.83
C ILE A 249 -9.00 10.58 -25.17
N GLN A 250 -10.26 10.39 -25.56
CA GLN A 250 -11.39 11.26 -25.21
C GLN A 250 -11.97 11.07 -23.80
N ASN A 251 -11.78 9.92 -23.14
CA ASN A 251 -12.22 9.71 -21.76
C ASN A 251 -11.03 9.76 -20.80
N GLN A 252 -10.82 10.89 -20.12
CA GLN A 252 -9.72 11.04 -19.16
C GLN A 252 -10.10 10.61 -17.73
N GLU A 253 -11.39 10.55 -17.40
CA GLU A 253 -11.87 10.05 -16.09
C GLU A 253 -11.65 8.54 -15.92
N ASP A 254 -11.48 7.78 -17.01
CA ASP A 254 -11.26 6.33 -17.05
C ASP A 254 -9.79 5.89 -16.83
N GLN A 255 -8.87 6.80 -16.44
CA GLN A 255 -7.42 6.49 -16.40
C GLN A 255 -6.93 5.83 -15.10
N ILE A 256 -7.63 6.03 -13.98
CA ILE A 256 -7.23 5.50 -12.66
C ILE A 256 -8.01 4.22 -12.38
N GLY A 257 -7.43 3.08 -12.81
CA GLY A 257 -7.96 1.75 -12.51
C GLY A 257 -7.22 1.02 -11.36
N GLN A 258 -7.59 -0.24 -11.14
CA GLN A 258 -7.09 -1.07 -10.04
C GLN A 258 -5.56 -1.27 -10.04
N GLY A 259 -4.92 -1.33 -11.21
CA GLY A 259 -3.47 -1.43 -11.34
C GLY A 259 -2.74 -0.15 -10.89
N SER A 260 -3.30 1.02 -11.21
CA SER A 260 -2.79 2.30 -10.72
C SER A 260 -2.95 2.43 -9.20
N VAL A 261 -4.09 1.96 -8.65
CA VAL A 261 -4.32 1.87 -7.20
C VAL A 261 -3.32 0.90 -6.55
N TYR A 262 -3.09 -0.28 -7.13
CA TYR A 262 -2.12 -1.26 -6.64
C TYR A 262 -0.71 -0.69 -6.53
N TYR A 263 -0.23 0.02 -7.56
CA TYR A 263 1.06 0.73 -7.51
C TYR A 263 1.09 1.73 -6.36
N TYR A 264 0.11 2.65 -6.32
CA TYR A 264 0.08 3.75 -5.36
C TYR A 264 0.08 3.25 -3.91
N LEU A 265 -0.82 2.32 -3.57
CA LEU A 265 -0.92 1.80 -2.19
C LEU A 265 0.36 1.10 -1.73
N HIS A 266 1.03 0.35 -2.60
CA HIS A 266 2.28 -0.33 -2.25
C HIS A 266 3.48 0.64 -2.22
N GLN A 267 3.53 1.66 -3.09
CA GLN A 267 4.56 2.71 -3.02
C GLN A 267 4.40 3.52 -1.72
N GLN A 268 3.18 3.93 -1.38
CA GLN A 268 2.91 4.65 -0.13
C GLN A 268 3.28 3.82 1.10
N LEU A 269 2.90 2.54 1.15
CA LEU A 269 3.27 1.64 2.25
C LEU A 269 4.80 1.46 2.37
N LEU A 270 5.50 1.34 1.25
CA LEU A 270 6.96 1.23 1.22
C LEU A 270 7.64 2.53 1.68
N ALA A 271 7.09 3.69 1.29
CA ALA A 271 7.56 5.00 1.75
C ALA A 271 7.34 5.19 3.25
N TYR A 272 6.15 4.88 3.79
CA TYR A 272 5.90 4.90 5.25
C TYR A 272 6.90 4.02 6.02
N TYR A 273 7.26 2.88 5.46
CA TYR A 273 8.27 2.00 6.05
C TYR A 273 9.69 2.62 5.98
N GLU A 274 10.14 3.13 4.83
CA GLU A 274 11.44 3.85 4.70
C GLU A 274 11.51 5.08 5.63
N LEU A 275 10.43 5.85 5.79
CA LEU A 275 10.40 6.97 6.73
C LEU A 275 10.57 6.51 8.19
N ASN A 276 9.97 5.36 8.56
CA ASN A 276 10.19 4.77 9.88
C ASN A 276 11.60 4.16 10.04
N ARG A 277 12.22 3.64 8.97
CA ARG A 277 13.64 3.23 8.96
C ARG A 277 14.55 4.43 9.23
N PHE A 278 14.38 5.50 8.47
CA PHE A 278 15.09 6.77 8.65
C PHE A 278 14.92 7.31 10.08
N SER A 279 13.70 7.29 10.62
CA SER A 279 13.42 7.73 11.99
C SER A 279 14.21 6.99 13.09
N ASN A 280 14.45 5.69 12.92
CA ASN A 280 15.24 4.89 13.86
C ASN A 280 16.73 4.80 13.44
N GLY A 281 17.20 5.68 12.55
CA GLY A 281 18.61 5.72 12.13
C GLY A 281 19.06 4.49 11.36
N LEU A 282 18.15 3.84 10.63
CA LEU A 282 18.43 2.66 9.82
C LEU A 282 18.66 3.04 8.35
N GLY A 283 19.55 2.30 7.69
CA GLY A 283 19.79 2.45 6.25
C GLY A 283 18.61 1.96 5.39
N PRO A 284 18.63 2.30 4.09
CA PRO A 284 17.55 1.96 3.16
C PRO A 284 17.31 0.45 3.07
N ILE A 285 16.14 0.06 2.57
CA ILE A 285 15.76 -1.34 2.39
C ILE A 285 16.79 -2.06 1.51
N GLN A 286 17.25 -3.23 1.94
CA GLN A 286 18.16 -4.07 1.16
C GLN A 286 17.42 -4.83 0.06
N ASN A 287 18.07 -5.10 -1.07
CA ASN A 287 17.46 -5.85 -2.16
C ASN A 287 17.29 -7.34 -1.76
N THR A 288 16.23 -7.98 -2.26
CA THR A 288 16.01 -9.42 -2.03
C THR A 288 16.96 -10.28 -2.86
N ASP A 289 17.60 -11.28 -2.24
CA ASP A 289 18.25 -12.40 -2.96
C ASP A 289 17.34 -13.63 -2.95
N TYR A 290 16.94 -14.12 -4.12
CA TYR A 290 16.10 -15.32 -4.29
C TYR A 290 16.86 -16.65 -4.09
N ILE A 291 18.19 -16.64 -3.92
CA ILE A 291 19.01 -17.82 -3.63
C ILE A 291 19.34 -17.91 -2.14
N ASN A 292 19.85 -16.82 -1.55
CA ASN A 292 20.38 -16.80 -0.18
C ASN A 292 19.77 -15.65 0.63
N VAL A 293 18.65 -15.93 1.31
CA VAL A 293 17.90 -14.91 2.07
C VAL A 293 18.60 -14.64 3.40
N GLN A 294 19.15 -13.44 3.55
CA GLN A 294 19.95 -13.01 4.70
C GLN A 294 19.13 -12.47 5.88
N VAL A 295 17.80 -12.53 5.83
CA VAL A 295 16.90 -11.83 6.77
C VAL A 295 16.12 -12.82 7.64
N PRO A 296 16.45 -12.95 8.94
CA PRO A 296 15.75 -13.86 9.83
C PRO A 296 14.38 -13.31 10.21
N TYR A 297 13.42 -14.21 10.42
CA TYR A 297 12.11 -13.87 10.96
C TYR A 297 11.46 -15.10 11.61
N GLN A 298 11.19 -15.06 12.92
CA GLN A 298 10.34 -16.06 13.59
C GLN A 298 9.09 -15.36 14.13
N PRO A 299 7.88 -15.69 13.62
CA PRO A 299 6.66 -14.94 13.96
C PRO A 299 6.09 -15.25 15.34
N HIS A 300 6.34 -16.45 15.90
CA HIS A 300 5.66 -16.98 17.09
C HIS A 300 4.12 -16.98 16.99
N LEU A 301 3.58 -17.00 15.77
CA LEU A 301 2.15 -17.12 15.48
C LEU A 301 1.77 -18.59 15.25
N ARG A 302 0.50 -18.93 15.49
CA ARG A 302 0.00 -20.29 15.39
C ARG A 302 -1.35 -20.29 14.68
N SER A 303 -1.55 -21.14 13.68
CA SER A 303 -2.85 -21.32 13.03
C SER A 303 -3.87 -21.89 14.01
N THR A 304 -5.15 -21.74 13.69
CA THR A 304 -6.29 -22.20 14.53
C THR A 304 -6.26 -23.70 14.82
N ASN A 305 -5.65 -24.50 13.94
CA ASN A 305 -5.45 -25.94 14.08
C ASN A 305 -4.27 -26.32 15.01
N GLY A 306 -3.52 -25.34 15.51
CA GLY A 306 -2.40 -25.56 16.41
C GLY A 306 -1.05 -25.83 15.74
N LEU A 307 -0.90 -25.63 14.43
CA LEU A 307 0.42 -25.61 13.79
C LEU A 307 1.05 -24.22 13.90
N GLU A 308 2.34 -24.14 14.22
CA GLU A 308 3.08 -22.87 14.22
C GLU A 308 3.33 -22.40 12.79
N LEU A 309 3.25 -21.08 12.55
CA LEU A 309 3.62 -20.53 11.26
C LEU A 309 5.15 -20.61 11.07
N PRO A 310 5.62 -21.11 9.91
CA PRO A 310 7.04 -21.29 9.66
C PRO A 310 7.74 -19.93 9.62
N GLY A 311 8.88 -19.87 10.30
CA GLY A 311 9.82 -18.77 10.19
C GLY A 311 10.94 -19.05 9.19
N ARG A 312 11.87 -18.10 9.15
CA ARG A 312 13.04 -18.09 8.30
C ARG A 312 14.30 -17.90 9.16
N PRO A 313 15.27 -18.82 9.12
CA PRO A 313 16.52 -18.67 9.84
C PRO A 313 17.39 -17.57 9.20
N GLN A 314 18.41 -17.13 9.93
CA GLN A 314 19.51 -16.36 9.36
C GLN A 314 20.19 -17.18 8.25
N ASN A 315 20.45 -16.56 7.09
CA ASN A 315 21.15 -17.17 5.94
C ASN A 315 20.43 -18.39 5.34
N LEU A 316 19.14 -18.27 5.03
CA LEU A 316 18.38 -19.33 4.38
C LEU A 316 18.85 -19.55 2.92
N GLN A 317 19.42 -20.73 2.65
CA GLN A 317 19.73 -21.20 1.30
C GLN A 317 18.49 -21.86 0.68
N LEU A 318 17.93 -21.24 -0.36
CA LEU A 318 16.79 -21.76 -1.11
C LEU A 318 17.20 -22.70 -2.25
N SER A 319 18.42 -22.55 -2.78
CA SER A 319 19.00 -23.46 -3.77
C SER A 319 19.79 -24.59 -3.08
N PRO A 320 19.75 -25.85 -3.58
CA PRO A 320 19.06 -26.32 -4.79
C PRO A 320 17.57 -26.62 -4.61
N ASN A 321 17.08 -26.70 -3.38
CA ASN A 321 15.76 -27.29 -3.05
C ASN A 321 14.56 -26.60 -3.74
N LYS A 322 14.62 -25.28 -3.96
CA LYS A 322 13.56 -24.49 -4.60
C LYS A 322 13.90 -24.02 -6.03
N ASN A 323 14.85 -24.67 -6.71
CA ASN A 323 15.36 -24.22 -8.01
C ASN A 323 14.28 -23.93 -9.06
N ASP A 324 13.24 -24.76 -9.19
CA ASP A 324 12.15 -24.55 -10.17
C ASP A 324 11.33 -23.29 -9.87
N LEU A 325 11.12 -22.99 -8.58
CA LEU A 325 10.41 -21.78 -8.15
C LEU A 325 11.30 -20.54 -8.28
N ILE A 326 12.60 -20.64 -8.00
CA ILE A 326 13.60 -19.58 -8.27
C ILE A 326 13.62 -19.24 -9.77
N GLN A 327 13.65 -20.24 -10.65
CA GLN A 327 13.57 -20.04 -12.10
C GLN A 327 12.24 -19.43 -12.51
N THR A 328 11.13 -19.84 -11.89
CA THR A 328 9.80 -19.27 -12.16
C THR A 328 9.72 -17.80 -11.80
N VAL A 329 10.19 -17.40 -10.61
CA VAL A 329 10.24 -16.00 -10.16
C VAL A 329 11.09 -15.17 -11.11
N ARG A 330 12.34 -15.60 -11.40
CA ARG A 330 13.23 -14.89 -12.33
C ARG A 330 12.67 -14.74 -13.73
N LYS A 331 11.97 -15.77 -14.24
CA LYS A 331 11.35 -15.76 -15.56
C LYS A 331 10.14 -14.82 -15.64
N ILE A 332 9.38 -14.69 -14.55
CA ILE A 332 8.29 -13.70 -14.45
C ILE A 332 8.89 -12.28 -14.40
N GLU A 333 9.86 -12.05 -13.53
CA GLU A 333 10.56 -10.77 -13.36
C GLU A 333 11.19 -10.30 -14.69
N GLN A 334 11.94 -11.17 -15.38
CA GLN A 334 12.50 -10.90 -16.71
C GLN A 334 11.42 -10.50 -17.74
N ARG A 335 10.29 -11.21 -17.79
CA ARG A 335 9.20 -10.89 -18.75
C ARG A 335 8.55 -9.54 -18.47
N LEU A 336 8.47 -9.12 -17.21
CA LEU A 336 7.95 -7.82 -16.82
C LEU A 336 8.94 -6.71 -17.23
N ILE A 337 10.24 -6.91 -16.98
CA ILE A 337 11.31 -6.02 -17.43
C ILE A 337 11.29 -5.87 -18.96
N GLU A 338 11.25 -6.98 -19.71
CA GLU A 338 11.18 -6.99 -21.19
C GLU A 338 9.97 -6.22 -21.74
N ALA A 339 8.81 -6.29 -21.08
CA ALA A 339 7.62 -5.53 -21.46
C ALA A 339 7.74 -4.03 -21.15
N ILE A 340 8.40 -3.66 -20.05
CA ILE A 340 8.67 -2.27 -19.68
C ILE A 340 9.67 -1.65 -20.66
N ASP A 341 10.82 -2.32 -20.88
CA ASP A 341 11.90 -1.81 -21.75
C ASP A 341 11.48 -1.75 -23.22
N SER A 342 10.64 -2.68 -23.69
CA SER A 342 10.08 -2.64 -25.05
C SER A 342 8.87 -1.70 -25.18
N GLY A 343 8.34 -1.17 -24.08
CA GLY A 343 7.23 -0.22 -24.05
C GLY A 343 5.86 -0.81 -24.38
N HIS A 344 5.72 -2.13 -24.40
CA HIS A 344 4.49 -2.79 -24.81
C HIS A 344 4.31 -4.18 -24.20
N VAL A 345 3.07 -4.65 -24.18
CA VAL A 345 2.69 -5.93 -23.57
C VAL A 345 2.08 -6.87 -24.61
N ILE A 346 2.36 -8.17 -24.47
CA ILE A 346 1.95 -9.21 -25.42
C ILE A 346 0.58 -9.77 -25.01
N THR A 347 -0.43 -9.59 -25.86
CA THR A 347 -1.77 -10.15 -25.63
C THR A 347 -1.80 -11.67 -25.84
N PRO A 348 -2.83 -12.40 -25.36
CA PRO A 348 -2.97 -13.84 -25.60
C PRO A 348 -3.04 -14.23 -27.09
N GLN A 349 -3.37 -13.28 -27.98
CA GLN A 349 -3.41 -13.44 -29.43
C GLN A 349 -2.06 -13.13 -30.11
N GLY A 350 -1.03 -12.72 -29.35
CA GLY A 350 0.28 -12.33 -29.89
C GLY A 350 0.33 -10.92 -30.47
N ALA A 351 -0.68 -10.07 -30.21
CA ALA A 351 -0.63 -8.65 -30.56
C ALA A 351 0.10 -7.85 -29.48
N PHE A 352 0.58 -6.66 -29.84
CA PHE A 352 1.22 -5.72 -28.91
C PHE A 352 0.22 -4.63 -28.48
N LEU A 353 0.20 -4.33 -27.17
CA LEU A 353 -0.55 -3.22 -26.57
C LEU A 353 0.44 -2.25 -25.93
N SER A 354 0.38 -0.98 -26.29
CA SER A 354 1.33 0.05 -25.83
C SER A 354 1.19 0.31 -24.32
N LEU A 355 2.32 0.48 -23.63
CA LEU A 355 2.36 1.09 -22.29
C LEU A 355 2.49 2.62 -22.36
N TYR A 356 2.91 3.18 -23.50
CA TYR A 356 3.06 4.62 -23.71
C TYR A 356 1.73 5.32 -24.04
N GLN A 357 0.78 5.19 -23.12
CA GLN A 357 -0.58 5.73 -23.17
C GLN A 357 -1.08 6.03 -21.75
N PRO A 358 -2.13 6.84 -21.56
CA PRO A 358 -2.57 7.24 -20.21
C PRO A 358 -2.93 6.08 -19.28
N GLN A 359 -3.49 4.99 -19.82
CA GLN A 359 -3.82 3.76 -19.09
C GLN A 359 -2.60 2.84 -18.86
N GLY A 360 -1.40 3.20 -19.32
CA GLY A 360 -0.21 2.35 -19.29
C GLY A 360 0.20 1.90 -17.89
N LEU A 361 0.13 2.80 -16.91
CA LEU A 361 0.41 2.48 -15.50
C LEU A 361 -0.60 1.48 -14.93
N ASN A 362 -1.87 1.58 -15.33
CA ASN A 362 -2.91 0.64 -14.92
C ASN A 362 -2.66 -0.77 -15.49
N ILE A 363 -2.40 -0.85 -16.80
CA ILE A 363 -2.07 -2.09 -17.51
C ILE A 363 -0.86 -2.76 -16.85
N LEU A 364 0.21 -1.98 -16.59
CA LEU A 364 1.40 -2.48 -15.91
C LEU A 364 1.11 -2.98 -14.49
N GLY A 365 0.27 -2.26 -13.74
CA GLY A 365 -0.14 -2.64 -12.40
C GLY A 365 -0.88 -3.98 -12.35
N GLU A 366 -1.86 -4.18 -13.24
CA GLU A 366 -2.62 -5.43 -13.34
C GLU A 366 -1.75 -6.61 -13.79
N LEU A 367 -0.75 -6.36 -14.64
CA LEU A 367 0.25 -7.35 -15.06
C LEU A 367 1.18 -7.77 -13.92
N ILE A 368 1.76 -6.82 -13.18
CA ILE A 368 2.69 -7.08 -12.07
C ILE A 368 1.96 -7.76 -10.90
N GLN A 369 0.74 -7.30 -10.57
CA GLN A 369 -0.11 -7.91 -9.56
C GLN A 369 -0.46 -9.37 -9.92
N GLY A 370 -0.72 -9.62 -11.22
CA GLY A 370 -0.92 -10.96 -11.77
C GLY A 370 -2.25 -11.61 -11.37
N THR A 371 -3.27 -10.80 -11.11
CA THR A 371 -4.65 -11.26 -10.84
C THR A 371 -5.39 -11.58 -12.14
N GLY A 372 -6.67 -11.96 -12.05
CA GLY A 372 -7.54 -12.18 -13.21
C GLY A 372 -7.80 -10.95 -14.08
N ARG A 373 -7.31 -9.75 -13.69
CA ARG A 373 -7.36 -8.51 -14.49
C ARG A 373 -6.21 -8.42 -15.50
N SER A 374 -5.09 -9.09 -15.25
CA SER A 374 -3.92 -9.12 -16.12
C SER A 374 -4.28 -9.39 -17.60
N VAL A 375 -3.68 -8.64 -18.53
CA VAL A 375 -3.93 -8.79 -19.99
C VAL A 375 -3.54 -10.18 -20.50
N ASN A 376 -2.50 -10.80 -19.92
CA ASN A 376 -2.03 -12.13 -20.32
C ASN A 376 -1.40 -12.89 -19.12
N PRO A 377 -2.22 -13.36 -18.16
CA PRO A 377 -1.74 -13.99 -16.92
C PRO A 377 -1.01 -15.31 -17.19
N ARG A 378 -1.26 -15.95 -18.34
CA ARG A 378 -0.52 -17.15 -18.78
C ARG A 378 0.94 -16.83 -19.13
N TYR A 379 1.21 -15.65 -19.66
CA TYR A 379 2.57 -15.23 -20.01
C TYR A 379 3.28 -14.54 -18.85
N TYR A 380 2.63 -13.57 -18.21
CA TYR A 380 3.24 -12.74 -17.17
C TYR A 380 3.16 -13.35 -15.76
N GLY A 381 2.23 -14.27 -15.50
CA GLY A 381 2.09 -14.91 -14.17
C GLY A 381 1.69 -13.92 -13.08
N SER A 382 2.18 -14.14 -11.86
CA SER A 382 2.10 -13.20 -10.73
C SER A 382 3.42 -13.22 -9.98
N LEU A 383 4.17 -12.11 -10.06
CA LEU A 383 5.47 -11.99 -9.41
C LEU A 383 5.33 -12.12 -7.89
N GLN A 384 4.40 -11.36 -7.31
CA GLN A 384 4.17 -11.35 -5.87
C GLN A 384 3.78 -12.73 -5.32
N ALA A 385 2.90 -13.48 -5.99
CA ALA A 385 2.48 -14.79 -5.51
C ALA A 385 3.63 -15.82 -5.52
N ALA A 386 4.38 -15.89 -6.62
CA ALA A 386 5.52 -16.80 -6.73
C ALA A 386 6.67 -16.43 -5.76
N ALA A 387 6.98 -15.13 -5.63
CA ALA A 387 8.04 -14.65 -4.76
C ALA A 387 7.69 -14.79 -3.27
N ARG A 388 6.44 -14.54 -2.85
CA ARG A 388 6.00 -14.76 -1.45
C ARG A 388 6.12 -16.24 -1.06
N GLN A 389 5.69 -17.16 -1.92
CA GLN A 389 5.83 -18.61 -1.68
C GLN A 389 7.30 -19.04 -1.61
N LEU A 390 8.18 -18.44 -2.43
CA LEU A 390 9.61 -18.72 -2.43
C LEU A 390 10.31 -18.23 -1.15
N LEU A 391 10.08 -16.96 -0.79
CA LEU A 391 10.77 -16.26 0.30
C LEU A 391 10.19 -16.60 1.69
N GLY A 392 8.98 -17.14 1.71
CA GLY A 392 8.25 -17.51 2.92
C GLY A 392 8.79 -18.75 3.63
N ASN A 393 9.59 -19.59 2.96
CA ASN A 393 10.17 -20.80 3.55
C ASN A 393 9.14 -21.79 4.13
N ALA A 394 7.93 -21.83 3.55
CA ALA A 394 6.91 -22.78 3.97
C ALA A 394 7.37 -24.24 3.74
N PRO A 395 7.08 -25.16 4.69
CA PRO A 395 7.45 -26.56 4.56
C PRO A 395 6.76 -27.21 3.36
N GLU A 396 7.40 -28.22 2.78
CA GLU A 396 6.78 -29.02 1.73
C GLU A 396 5.77 -30.00 2.32
N ALA A 397 4.60 -30.08 1.69
CA ALA A 397 3.54 -31.00 2.05
C ALA A 397 3.15 -31.82 0.81
N GLN A 398 2.95 -33.13 0.98
CA GLN A 398 2.50 -34.02 -0.10
C GLN A 398 1.03 -33.77 -0.47
N ASN A 399 0.23 -33.38 0.52
CA ASN A 399 -1.18 -33.02 0.39
C ASN A 399 -1.34 -31.52 0.64
N ILE A 400 -2.18 -30.87 -0.16
CA ILE A 400 -2.48 -29.44 -0.05
C ILE A 400 -3.19 -29.06 1.27
N TYR A 401 -3.84 -30.01 1.95
CA TYR A 401 -4.51 -29.77 3.24
C TYR A 401 -3.58 -29.85 4.45
N ASP A 402 -2.39 -30.45 4.29
CA ASP A 402 -1.34 -30.50 5.32
C ASP A 402 -0.35 -29.31 5.20
N TYR A 403 -0.56 -28.45 4.19
CA TYR A 403 0.30 -27.31 3.90
C TYR A 403 0.13 -26.20 4.94
N THR A 404 1.23 -25.85 5.63
CA THR A 404 1.25 -24.71 6.56
C THR A 404 1.86 -23.49 5.85
N PRO A 405 1.07 -22.45 5.53
CA PRO A 405 1.58 -21.26 4.85
C PRO A 405 2.53 -20.46 5.74
N SER A 406 3.47 -19.77 5.09
CA SER A 406 4.25 -18.70 5.72
C SER A 406 3.46 -17.41 5.88
N VAL A 407 3.95 -16.52 6.75
CA VAL A 407 3.38 -15.17 6.97
C VAL A 407 3.26 -14.36 5.67
N LEU A 408 4.20 -14.50 4.72
CA LEU A 408 4.17 -13.78 3.44
C LEU A 408 2.99 -14.17 2.53
N GLU A 409 2.46 -15.38 2.69
CA GLU A 409 1.32 -15.91 1.91
C GLU A 409 -0.04 -15.53 2.51
N LEU A 410 -0.04 -15.10 3.78
CA LEU A 410 -1.21 -14.68 4.53
C LEU A 410 -1.31 -13.15 4.49
N GLY A 411 -2.05 -12.63 3.50
CA GLY A 411 -2.16 -11.19 3.24
C GLY A 411 -2.54 -10.36 4.47
N GLN A 412 -3.35 -10.91 5.38
CA GLN A 412 -3.74 -10.28 6.63
C GLN A 412 -2.60 -10.00 7.64
N ILE A 413 -1.41 -10.60 7.43
CA ILE A 413 -0.24 -10.45 8.31
C ILE A 413 1.10 -10.32 7.59
N ALA A 414 1.13 -10.35 6.26
CA ALA A 414 2.37 -10.31 5.46
C ALA A 414 3.29 -9.13 5.77
N VAL A 415 2.73 -7.97 6.15
CA VAL A 415 3.48 -6.76 6.57
C VAL A 415 4.36 -6.94 7.82
N ARG A 416 4.21 -8.05 8.56
CA ARG A 416 5.03 -8.34 9.75
C ARG A 416 6.43 -8.88 9.42
N ASP A 417 6.63 -9.44 8.23
CA ASP A 417 7.92 -9.98 7.78
C ASP A 417 8.74 -8.90 7.06
N PRO A 418 9.97 -8.55 7.48
CA PRO A 418 10.80 -7.57 6.77
C PRO A 418 11.05 -7.86 5.29
N VAL A 419 11.03 -9.13 4.87
CA VAL A 419 11.20 -9.53 3.45
C VAL A 419 10.00 -9.18 2.59
N PHE A 420 8.82 -8.92 3.18
CA PHE A 420 7.71 -8.26 2.48
C PHE A 420 8.18 -6.95 1.84
N TYR A 421 8.83 -6.08 2.63
CA TYR A 421 9.27 -4.78 2.15
C TYR A 421 10.44 -4.87 1.16
N GLN A 422 11.32 -5.87 1.29
CA GLN A 422 12.37 -6.14 0.29
C GLN A 422 11.77 -6.60 -1.05
N LEU A 423 10.76 -7.48 -1.02
CA LEU A 423 10.03 -7.88 -2.22
C LEU A 423 9.30 -6.69 -2.85
N TYR A 424 8.61 -5.89 -2.05
CA TYR A 424 7.90 -4.71 -2.57
C TYR A 424 8.85 -3.62 -3.06
N LYS A 425 10.08 -3.52 -2.55
CA LYS A 425 11.12 -2.68 -3.17
C LYS A 425 11.41 -3.12 -4.61
N ASN A 426 11.63 -4.42 -4.84
CA ASN A 426 11.83 -4.95 -6.19
C ASN A 426 10.60 -4.70 -7.10
N VAL A 427 9.38 -4.86 -6.56
CA VAL A 427 8.12 -4.56 -7.28
C VAL A 427 8.02 -3.07 -7.66
N ILE A 428 8.31 -2.15 -6.74
CA ILE A 428 8.28 -0.69 -7.00
C ILE A 428 9.40 -0.24 -7.95
N GLN A 429 10.53 -0.96 -8.01
CA GLN A 429 11.58 -0.70 -9.02
C GLN A 429 11.08 -0.94 -10.45
N LEU A 430 10.22 -1.94 -10.70
CA LEU A 430 9.60 -2.15 -12.02
C LEU A 430 8.73 -0.96 -12.45
N PHE A 431 7.91 -0.43 -11.54
CA PHE A 431 7.12 0.78 -11.81
C PHE A 431 8.02 2.01 -11.99
N THR A 432 9.10 2.13 -11.21
CA THR A 432 10.06 3.22 -11.32
C THR A 432 10.78 3.21 -12.67
N GLN A 433 11.16 2.04 -13.18
CA GLN A 433 11.73 1.85 -14.51
C GLN A 433 10.77 2.35 -15.60
N TYR A 434 9.50 1.96 -15.55
CA TYR A 434 8.47 2.47 -16.46
C TYR A 434 8.26 3.98 -16.34
N GLN A 435 8.16 4.53 -15.12
CA GLN A 435 7.98 5.96 -14.88
C GLN A 435 9.18 6.79 -15.38
N ASN A 436 10.40 6.28 -15.25
CA ASN A 436 11.61 6.92 -15.80
C ASN A 436 11.67 6.85 -17.34
N SER A 437 10.86 6.01 -17.98
CA SER A 437 10.67 5.97 -19.44
C SER A 437 9.54 6.89 -19.94
N LEU A 438 8.86 7.61 -19.03
CA LEU A 438 7.89 8.66 -19.36
C LEU A 438 8.56 10.04 -19.39
N PRO A 439 8.06 11.00 -20.19
CA PRO A 439 8.56 12.37 -20.17
C PRO A 439 8.45 13.01 -18.78
N ALA A 440 9.54 13.64 -18.35
CA ALA A 440 9.58 14.39 -17.10
C ALA A 440 8.61 15.58 -17.16
N TYR A 441 7.90 15.83 -16.06
CA TYR A 441 7.09 17.03 -15.92
C TYR A 441 7.95 18.28 -16.04
N GLN A 442 7.47 19.24 -16.83
CA GLN A 442 8.04 20.56 -17.03
C GLN A 442 7.34 21.62 -16.19
N TYR A 443 7.95 22.81 -16.10
CA TYR A 443 7.33 24.00 -15.49
C TYR A 443 5.88 24.20 -15.95
N ASN A 444 5.62 24.17 -17.26
CA ASN A 444 4.29 24.39 -17.84
C ASN A 444 3.30 23.23 -17.62
N ASP A 445 3.75 22.02 -17.30
CA ASP A 445 2.86 20.87 -17.05
C ASP A 445 2.24 20.92 -15.64
N ILE A 446 2.89 21.64 -14.72
CA ILE A 446 2.54 21.77 -13.31
C ILE A 446 1.99 23.17 -12.98
N LEU A 447 2.43 24.22 -13.69
CA LEU A 447 2.02 25.60 -13.48
C LEU A 447 0.49 25.75 -13.42
N LEU A 448 0.02 26.40 -12.35
CA LEU A 448 -1.35 26.91 -12.24
C LEU A 448 -1.32 28.44 -12.41
N PRO A 449 -1.68 28.98 -13.61
CA PRO A 449 -1.48 30.40 -13.91
C PRO A 449 -2.20 31.34 -12.93
N GLY A 450 -1.45 32.33 -12.44
CA GLY A 450 -1.95 33.32 -11.49
C GLY A 450 -2.15 32.81 -10.06
N VAL A 451 -1.69 31.60 -9.70
CA VAL A 451 -1.74 31.09 -8.32
C VAL A 451 -0.33 30.97 -7.73
N THR A 452 -0.12 31.54 -6.55
CA THR A 452 1.16 31.51 -5.82
C THR A 452 0.96 31.13 -4.36
N ILE A 453 1.64 30.10 -3.88
CA ILE A 453 1.71 29.78 -2.44
C ILE A 453 2.72 30.74 -1.81
N GLN A 454 2.25 31.65 -0.95
CA GLN A 454 3.11 32.63 -0.28
C GLN A 454 3.80 32.04 0.95
N ASN A 455 3.09 31.18 1.69
CA ASN A 455 3.56 30.63 2.96
C ASN A 455 2.76 29.37 3.34
N VAL A 456 3.40 28.45 4.06
CA VAL A 456 2.74 27.30 4.69
C VAL A 456 3.17 27.24 6.15
N GLN A 457 2.25 27.49 7.08
CA GLN A 457 2.46 27.25 8.49
C GLN A 457 1.89 25.89 8.87
N ILE A 458 2.55 25.21 9.81
CA ILE A 458 2.10 23.93 10.34
C ILE A 458 2.29 23.93 11.87
N SER A 459 1.31 23.38 12.60
CA SER A 459 1.46 23.20 14.05
C SER A 459 2.53 22.13 14.37
N PRO A 460 3.04 22.05 15.61
CA PRO A 460 4.08 21.09 15.97
C PRO A 460 3.67 19.63 15.66
N LEU A 461 4.53 18.92 14.93
CA LEU A 461 4.36 17.51 14.63
C LEU A 461 4.91 16.68 15.80
N VAL A 462 4.01 16.01 16.52
CA VAL A 462 4.32 15.28 17.76
C VAL A 462 3.74 13.88 17.69
N THR A 463 4.61 12.88 17.72
CA THR A 463 4.26 11.46 17.85
C THR A 463 4.36 11.00 19.31
N LEU A 464 3.63 9.94 19.66
CA LEU A 464 3.63 9.31 20.98
C LEU A 464 3.21 7.84 20.88
N PHE A 465 3.25 7.11 21.99
CA PHE A 465 2.67 5.78 22.09
C PHE A 465 1.41 5.79 22.97
N ASN A 466 0.32 5.24 22.45
CA ASN A 466 -0.95 5.06 23.15
C ASN A 466 -1.18 3.58 23.48
N ASP A 467 -1.82 3.33 24.64
CA ASP A 467 -2.34 2.00 24.98
C ASP A 467 -3.67 1.77 24.26
N TYR A 468 -3.82 0.60 23.65
CA TYR A 468 -5.03 0.17 22.95
C TYR A 468 -5.38 -1.25 23.38
N TYR A 469 -6.68 -1.52 23.53
CA TYR A 469 -7.19 -2.79 24.06
C TYR A 469 -7.99 -3.56 23.01
N VAL A 470 -7.72 -4.86 22.89
CA VAL A 470 -8.40 -5.77 21.96
C VAL A 470 -9.08 -6.88 22.74
N ASP A 471 -10.35 -7.19 22.46
CA ASP A 471 -11.03 -8.30 23.12
C ASP A 471 -10.57 -9.66 22.53
N LEU A 472 -10.23 -10.61 23.40
CA LEU A 472 -9.73 -11.93 23.03
C LEU A 472 -10.83 -13.01 23.05
N GLU A 473 -12.13 -12.66 23.09
CA GLU A 473 -13.25 -13.61 23.00
C GLU A 473 -13.03 -14.66 21.89
N GLY A 474 -12.65 -14.22 20.68
CA GLY A 474 -12.40 -15.10 19.52
C GLY A 474 -11.20 -16.05 19.63
N ALA A 475 -10.32 -15.86 20.62
CA ALA A 475 -9.23 -16.78 20.95
C ALA A 475 -9.63 -17.85 21.98
N THR A 476 -10.75 -17.66 22.68
CA THR A 476 -11.18 -18.49 23.80
C THR A 476 -12.27 -19.50 23.40
N GLN A 477 -12.18 -20.73 23.90
CA GLN A 477 -13.23 -21.74 23.71
C GLN A 477 -14.21 -21.71 24.88
N GLN A 478 -15.52 -21.79 24.59
CA GLN A 478 -16.53 -21.90 25.64
C GLN A 478 -16.73 -23.37 26.01
N THR A 479 -16.19 -23.78 27.15
CA THR A 479 -16.34 -25.15 27.64
C THR A 479 -17.70 -25.38 28.30
N GLY A 480 -18.68 -25.79 27.48
CA GLY A 480 -19.91 -26.47 27.92
C GLY A 480 -21.16 -25.60 28.14
N HIS A 481 -22.31 -26.26 28.25
CA HIS A 481 -23.66 -25.65 28.35
C HIS A 481 -23.96 -24.92 29.69
N GLN A 482 -22.96 -24.36 30.38
CA GLN A 482 -23.19 -23.58 31.61
C GLN A 482 -23.49 -22.11 31.30
N GLN A 483 -24.76 -21.83 31.01
CA GLN A 483 -25.32 -20.51 30.62
C GLN A 483 -25.21 -19.38 31.68
N GLN A 484 -24.41 -19.51 32.75
CA GLN A 484 -24.39 -18.55 33.87
C GLN A 484 -23.00 -18.20 34.44
N VAL A 485 -21.90 -18.50 33.75
CA VAL A 485 -20.63 -17.85 34.09
C VAL A 485 -20.62 -16.43 33.50
N GLN A 486 -20.57 -15.42 34.37
CA GLN A 486 -20.48 -14.02 33.98
C GLN A 486 -19.18 -13.81 33.20
N GLN A 487 -19.28 -13.63 31.88
CA GLN A 487 -18.12 -13.55 30.98
C GLN A 487 -17.17 -12.44 31.42
N GLN A 488 -15.99 -12.82 31.86
CA GLN A 488 -14.93 -11.86 32.19
C GLN A 488 -14.22 -11.53 30.88
N HIS A 489 -14.33 -10.27 30.44
CA HIS A 489 -13.67 -9.81 29.22
C HIS A 489 -12.14 -9.87 29.39
N ILE A 490 -11.50 -10.77 28.63
CA ILE A 490 -10.05 -10.90 28.55
C ILE A 490 -9.58 -10.00 27.42
N LYS A 491 -8.76 -9.01 27.74
CA LYS A 491 -8.27 -8.04 26.74
C LYS A 491 -6.74 -8.09 26.60
N ALA A 492 -6.25 -8.07 25.37
CA ALA A 492 -4.86 -7.76 25.08
C ALA A 492 -4.64 -6.25 25.16
N GLN A 493 -3.61 -5.79 25.87
CA GLN A 493 -3.15 -4.40 25.84
C GLN A 493 -1.91 -4.30 24.94
N VAL A 494 -2.04 -3.58 23.82
CA VAL A 494 -0.94 -3.28 22.90
C VAL A 494 -0.58 -1.79 22.99
N LYS A 495 0.71 -1.47 22.94
CA LYS A 495 1.17 -0.10 22.69
C LYS A 495 1.22 0.13 21.18
N ARG A 496 0.73 1.27 20.70
CA ARG A 496 0.67 1.61 19.26
C ARG A 496 1.15 3.04 19.04
N LEU A 497 1.86 3.27 17.93
CA LEU A 497 2.30 4.61 17.55
C LEU A 497 1.09 5.46 17.18
N ASP A 498 1.09 6.72 17.61
CA ASP A 498 0.07 7.71 17.34
C ASP A 498 0.67 9.12 17.23
N HIS A 499 -0.13 10.11 16.86
CA HIS A 499 0.29 11.50 16.82
C HIS A 499 -0.79 12.47 17.34
N LYS A 500 -0.36 13.64 17.82
CA LYS A 500 -1.29 14.74 18.13
C LYS A 500 -1.89 15.29 16.83
N PRO A 501 -3.18 15.67 16.80
CA PRO A 501 -3.76 16.36 15.65
C PRO A 501 -2.94 17.60 15.29
N TYR A 502 -2.78 17.85 13.99
CA TYR A 502 -2.02 18.99 13.50
C TYR A 502 -2.78 19.75 12.41
N GLU A 503 -2.48 21.04 12.28
CA GLU A 503 -3.16 21.96 11.37
C GLU A 503 -2.16 22.55 10.36
N TYR A 504 -2.58 22.61 9.10
CA TYR A 504 -1.94 23.41 8.06
C TYR A 504 -2.66 24.75 7.93
N GLN A 505 -1.90 25.84 7.85
CA GLN A 505 -2.37 27.15 7.42
C GLN A 505 -1.60 27.55 6.15
N ILE A 506 -2.26 27.50 5.00
CA ILE A 506 -1.66 27.76 3.69
C ILE A 506 -2.15 29.11 3.18
N THR A 507 -1.22 30.05 2.97
CA THR A 507 -1.51 31.38 2.43
C THR A 507 -1.27 31.37 0.92
N VAL A 508 -2.31 31.64 0.14
CA VAL A 508 -2.28 31.57 -1.33
C VAL A 508 -2.73 32.89 -1.94
N GLN A 509 -1.89 33.48 -2.79
CA GLN A 509 -2.29 34.59 -3.65
C GLN A 509 -2.88 34.03 -4.94
N SER A 510 -4.03 34.54 -5.36
CA SER A 510 -4.60 34.27 -6.69
C SER A 510 -4.92 35.56 -7.45
N GLU A 511 -4.60 35.60 -8.73
CA GLU A 511 -4.91 36.73 -9.63
C GLU A 511 -6.36 36.69 -10.13
N GLN A 512 -7.04 35.54 -10.03
CA GLN A 512 -8.40 35.30 -10.50
C GLN A 512 -9.14 34.34 -9.56
N ASN A 513 -10.43 34.10 -9.78
CA ASN A 513 -11.13 33.04 -9.05
C ASN A 513 -10.81 31.68 -9.67
N VAL A 514 -10.35 30.72 -8.87
CA VAL A 514 -10.06 29.34 -9.29
C VAL A 514 -10.95 28.38 -8.50
N PRO A 515 -12.09 27.93 -9.05
CA PRO A 515 -13.00 27.02 -8.38
C PRO A 515 -12.42 25.60 -8.33
N SER A 516 -12.69 24.88 -7.24
CA SER A 516 -12.31 23.47 -7.05
C SER A 516 -10.82 23.19 -7.29
N ALA A 517 -9.95 24.11 -6.86
CA ALA A 517 -8.52 23.87 -6.79
C ALA A 517 -8.23 22.72 -5.82
N VAL A 518 -7.35 21.80 -6.20
CA VAL A 518 -6.94 20.66 -5.36
C VAL A 518 -5.60 20.98 -4.72
N VAL A 519 -5.57 20.95 -3.39
CA VAL A 519 -4.36 21.05 -2.59
C VAL A 519 -3.91 19.63 -2.25
N ARG A 520 -2.63 19.33 -2.47
CA ARG A 520 -1.94 18.10 -2.04
C ARG A 520 -0.83 18.45 -1.06
N VAL A 521 -0.67 17.64 -0.03
CA VAL A 521 0.40 17.77 0.95
C VAL A 521 1.17 16.46 1.04
N TYR A 522 2.46 16.51 0.75
CA TYR A 522 3.39 15.38 0.80
C TYR A 522 4.44 15.57 1.89
N LEU A 523 4.91 14.47 2.47
CA LEU A 523 6.00 14.41 3.44
C LEU A 523 7.07 13.43 2.96
N GLY A 524 8.34 13.85 2.96
CA GLY A 524 9.46 12.99 2.57
C GLY A 524 10.71 13.24 3.42
N PRO A 525 11.74 12.39 3.30
CA PRO A 525 12.99 12.59 4.02
C PRO A 525 13.69 13.85 3.47
N LYS A 526 14.33 14.64 4.34
CA LYS A 526 15.13 15.80 3.90
C LYS A 526 16.55 15.41 3.51
N TYR A 527 17.09 14.40 4.18
CA TYR A 527 18.47 13.92 4.02
C TYR A 527 18.48 12.42 3.74
N ASP A 528 19.53 11.95 3.07
CA ASP A 528 19.84 10.54 2.93
C ASP A 528 20.38 9.96 4.25
N TYR A 529 20.64 8.64 4.25
CA TYR A 529 21.23 7.95 5.39
C TYR A 529 22.62 8.48 5.81
N TYR A 530 23.35 9.15 4.91
CA TYR A 530 24.65 9.74 5.15
C TYR A 530 24.58 11.22 5.56
N GLY A 531 23.37 11.78 5.74
CA GLY A 531 23.15 13.17 6.11
C GLY A 531 23.26 14.19 4.97
N LYS A 532 23.34 13.74 3.70
CA LYS A 532 23.33 14.63 2.53
C LYS A 532 21.89 15.01 2.15
N PRO A 533 21.58 16.26 1.77
CA PRO A 533 20.23 16.61 1.34
C PRO A 533 19.88 15.90 0.02
N ILE A 534 18.61 15.55 -0.16
CA ILE A 534 18.15 14.77 -1.31
C ILE A 534 17.36 15.61 -2.33
N SER A 535 17.50 15.29 -3.62
CA SER A 535 16.62 15.80 -4.67
C SER A 535 15.25 15.13 -4.59
N ILE A 536 14.18 15.93 -4.52
CA ILE A 536 12.79 15.46 -4.52
C ILE A 536 12.50 14.62 -5.76
N SER A 537 12.98 15.03 -6.94
CA SER A 537 12.72 14.32 -8.21
C SER A 537 13.33 12.90 -8.24
N GLN A 538 14.54 12.76 -7.69
CA GLN A 538 15.26 11.49 -7.59
C GLN A 538 14.71 10.57 -6.48
N HIS A 539 14.16 11.15 -5.41
CA HIS A 539 13.68 10.42 -4.23
C HIS A 539 12.15 10.45 -4.09
N ARG A 540 11.42 10.80 -5.16
CA ARG A 540 9.97 11.00 -5.17
C ARG A 540 9.18 9.80 -4.62
N HIS A 541 9.69 8.59 -4.83
CA HIS A 541 9.12 7.33 -4.30
C HIS A 541 9.21 7.18 -2.77
N GLN A 542 9.95 8.03 -2.07
CA GLN A 542 10.08 8.07 -0.61
C GLN A 542 9.11 9.07 0.06
N PHE A 543 8.31 9.78 -0.73
CA PHE A 543 7.29 10.70 -0.22
C PHE A 543 5.96 9.97 0.02
N VAL A 544 5.31 10.32 1.12
CA VAL A 544 3.93 9.92 1.46
C VAL A 544 2.98 11.09 1.28
N GLU A 545 1.77 10.82 0.79
CA GLU A 545 0.67 11.80 0.69
C GLU A 545 -0.05 11.87 2.04
N LEU A 546 0.01 13.04 2.70
CA LEU A 546 -0.63 13.26 3.99
C LEU A 546 -2.08 13.74 3.86
N ASP A 547 -2.38 14.59 2.88
CA ASP A 547 -3.74 15.11 2.65
C ASP A 547 -3.93 15.52 1.19
N GLN A 548 -5.17 15.41 0.72
CA GLN A 548 -5.63 15.87 -0.58
C GLN A 548 -7.06 16.40 -0.44
N PHE A 549 -7.29 17.66 -0.78
CA PHE A 549 -8.61 18.29 -0.62
C PHE A 549 -8.88 19.39 -1.64
N THR A 550 -10.16 19.63 -1.93
CA THR A 550 -10.62 20.72 -2.80
C THR A 550 -10.91 22.00 -2.01
N THR A 551 -10.58 23.15 -2.59
CA THR A 551 -10.93 24.48 -2.08
C THR A 551 -11.22 25.43 -3.26
N ASP A 552 -12.06 26.43 -3.05
CA ASP A 552 -12.26 27.51 -4.04
C ASP A 552 -11.30 28.66 -3.68
N LEU A 553 -10.42 29.04 -4.61
CA LEU A 553 -9.57 30.22 -4.45
C LEU A 553 -10.30 31.45 -4.99
N HIS A 554 -10.38 32.49 -4.18
CA HIS A 554 -10.86 33.80 -4.60
C HIS A 554 -9.71 34.67 -5.10
N GLN A 555 -10.02 35.61 -6.01
CA GLN A 555 -9.08 36.64 -6.41
C GLN A 555 -8.59 37.44 -5.17
N GLY A 556 -7.28 37.60 -5.04
CA GLY A 556 -6.63 38.19 -3.87
C GLY A 556 -5.92 37.16 -3.00
N GLN A 557 -5.79 37.47 -1.71
CA GLN A 557 -5.15 36.61 -0.73
C GLN A 557 -6.18 35.66 -0.09
N ASN A 558 -5.86 34.37 -0.08
CA ASN A 558 -6.63 33.30 0.54
C ASN A 558 -5.83 32.72 1.70
N VAL A 559 -6.52 32.33 2.78
CA VAL A 559 -5.93 31.62 3.91
C VAL A 559 -6.74 30.34 4.11
N ILE A 560 -6.12 29.22 3.74
CA ILE A 560 -6.71 27.89 3.85
C ILE A 560 -6.26 27.31 5.19
N VAL A 561 -7.21 26.86 6.01
CA VAL A 561 -6.95 26.21 7.31
C VAL A 561 -7.50 24.80 7.27
N ARG A 562 -6.65 23.80 7.58
CA ARG A 562 -6.94 22.39 7.32
C ARG A 562 -6.37 21.50 8.43
N GLN A 563 -7.21 20.63 9.00
CA GLN A 563 -6.86 19.76 10.13
C GLN A 563 -6.54 18.34 9.66
N SER A 564 -5.51 17.70 10.23
CA SER A 564 -5.03 16.37 9.82
C SER A 564 -6.12 15.29 9.81
N GLN A 565 -7.02 15.33 10.79
CA GLN A 565 -8.16 14.40 10.94
C GLN A 565 -9.19 14.46 9.80
N GLN A 566 -9.06 15.42 8.88
CA GLN A 566 -9.98 15.59 7.75
C GLN A 566 -9.48 14.93 6.46
N ALA A 567 -8.26 14.36 6.47
CA ALA A 567 -7.60 13.81 5.29
C ALA A 567 -8.36 12.59 4.73
N PRO A 568 -8.85 12.62 3.47
CA PRO A 568 -9.78 11.60 2.97
C PRO A 568 -9.14 10.26 2.60
N GLY A 569 -7.82 10.18 2.49
CA GLY A 569 -7.08 8.93 2.27
C GLY A 569 -6.76 8.15 3.55
N GLN A 570 -7.09 8.71 4.71
CA GLN A 570 -6.81 8.12 6.01
C GLN A 570 -8.10 7.75 6.74
N SER A 571 -8.07 6.71 7.57
CA SER A 571 -9.19 6.33 8.44
C SER A 571 -8.77 6.21 9.91
N PHE A 572 -9.75 6.37 10.79
CA PHE A 572 -9.61 6.03 12.20
C PHE A 572 -9.53 4.51 12.38
N ASP A 573 -9.19 4.05 13.58
CA ASP A 573 -9.21 2.61 13.88
C ASP A 573 -10.60 2.00 13.69
N TYR A 574 -10.62 0.73 13.28
CA TYR A 574 -11.85 -0.04 13.12
C TYR A 574 -12.57 -0.15 14.48
N PRO A 575 -13.90 0.02 14.53
CA PRO A 575 -14.66 -0.18 15.75
C PRO A 575 -14.63 -1.65 16.16
N SER A 576 -14.39 -1.90 17.44
CA SER A 576 -14.38 -3.25 18.02
C SER A 576 -15.75 -3.93 17.89
N VAL A 577 -15.75 -5.26 17.95
CA VAL A 577 -16.96 -6.09 18.05
C VAL A 577 -17.87 -5.59 19.18
N GLN A 578 -17.30 -5.18 20.32
CA GLN A 578 -18.05 -4.64 21.45
C GLN A 578 -18.72 -3.30 21.12
N GLU A 579 -18.00 -2.37 20.48
CA GLU A 579 -18.53 -1.06 20.09
C GLU A 579 -19.65 -1.18 19.04
N ILE A 580 -19.49 -2.02 18.01
CA ILE A 580 -20.54 -2.26 17.01
C ILE A 580 -21.76 -2.91 17.67
N LYS A 581 -21.58 -3.95 18.51
CA LYS A 581 -22.68 -4.59 19.27
C LYS A 581 -23.42 -3.56 20.13
N GLN A 582 -22.71 -2.68 20.82
CA GLN A 582 -23.31 -1.64 21.66
C GLN A 582 -24.12 -0.63 20.83
N ALA A 583 -23.56 -0.07 19.76
CA ALA A 583 -24.26 0.90 18.93
C ALA A 583 -25.53 0.32 18.26
N VAL A 584 -25.46 -0.92 17.76
CA VAL A 584 -26.63 -1.63 17.20
C VAL A 584 -27.71 -1.83 18.27
N ASN A 585 -27.33 -2.29 19.46
CA ASN A 585 -28.28 -2.51 20.55
C ASN A 585 -28.92 -1.19 21.03
N SER A 586 -28.14 -0.12 21.18
CA SER A 586 -28.67 1.22 21.54
C SER A 586 -29.70 1.71 20.51
N ALA A 587 -29.46 1.49 19.21
CA ALA A 587 -30.37 1.90 18.15
C ALA A 587 -31.63 1.04 18.06
N ILE A 588 -31.53 -0.28 18.27
CA ILE A 588 -32.71 -1.17 18.36
C ILE A 588 -33.62 -0.74 19.53
N HIS A 589 -33.03 -0.33 20.66
CA HIS A 589 -33.78 0.15 21.83
C HIS A 589 -34.14 1.66 21.77
N ALA A 590 -33.91 2.32 20.63
CA ALA A 590 -34.17 3.75 20.41
C ALA A 590 -33.50 4.70 21.44
N GLN A 591 -32.35 4.31 21.99
CA GLN A 591 -31.55 5.10 22.93
C GLN A 591 -30.66 6.10 22.19
N GLU A 592 -29.92 5.63 21.18
CA GLU A 592 -29.05 6.44 20.33
C GLU A 592 -29.17 5.98 18.87
N PRO A 593 -29.18 6.89 17.87
CA PRO A 593 -29.31 6.51 16.46
C PRO A 593 -28.00 5.92 15.92
N TYR A 594 -28.10 4.75 15.27
CA TYR A 594 -26.99 4.21 14.48
C TYR A 594 -26.93 4.93 13.12
N TYR A 595 -25.79 5.49 12.76
CA TYR A 595 -25.62 6.18 11.48
C TYR A 595 -24.95 5.30 10.43
N VAL A 596 -25.44 5.40 9.19
CA VAL A 596 -24.82 4.79 8.01
C VAL A 596 -23.39 5.32 7.86
N THR A 597 -22.44 4.40 7.70
CA THR A 597 -21.02 4.69 7.47
C THR A 597 -20.69 4.38 6.01
N GLU A 598 -20.05 5.34 5.34
CA GLU A 598 -19.62 5.17 3.95
C GLU A 598 -18.29 4.40 3.91
N SER A 599 -18.13 3.47 2.97
CA SER A 599 -16.97 2.56 2.91
C SER A 599 -15.61 3.27 2.97
N HIS A 600 -15.47 4.41 2.28
CA HIS A 600 -14.23 5.19 2.25
C HIS A 600 -13.82 5.78 3.61
N GLN A 601 -14.69 5.76 4.63
CA GLN A 601 -14.42 6.29 5.96
C GLN A 601 -13.66 5.30 6.86
N ILE A 602 -13.62 4.01 6.49
CA ILE A 602 -12.98 2.94 7.28
C ILE A 602 -11.82 2.24 6.54
N PHE A 603 -11.82 2.20 5.20
CA PHE A 603 -10.78 1.51 4.43
C PHE A 603 -9.54 2.37 4.04
N GLY A 604 -9.39 3.57 4.60
CA GLY A 604 -8.19 4.40 4.42
C GLY A 604 -6.94 3.85 5.13
N PHE A 605 -5.78 4.47 4.88
CA PHE A 605 -4.57 4.15 5.65
C PHE A 605 -4.74 4.58 7.12
N PRO A 606 -4.24 3.84 8.13
CA PRO A 606 -4.56 4.15 9.52
C PRO A 606 -3.95 5.48 9.97
N ALA A 607 -4.80 6.47 10.29
CA ALA A 607 -4.40 7.87 10.48
C ALA A 607 -3.30 8.07 11.53
N ARG A 608 -3.33 7.33 12.65
CA ARG A 608 -2.29 7.36 13.71
C ARG A 608 -0.86 7.12 13.18
N LEU A 609 -0.72 6.41 12.05
CA LEU A 609 0.55 6.05 11.41
C LEU A 609 0.96 7.03 10.29
N ALA A 610 0.19 8.10 10.05
CA ALA A 610 0.47 9.10 9.01
C ALA A 610 1.77 9.87 9.22
N LEU A 611 2.32 9.88 10.44
CA LEU A 611 3.66 10.39 10.73
C LEU A 611 4.58 9.24 11.15
N PRO A 612 5.81 9.17 10.62
CA PRO A 612 6.83 8.28 11.18
C PRO A 612 7.17 8.70 12.61
N LYS A 613 7.61 7.76 13.45
CA LYS A 613 8.05 8.04 14.83
C LYS A 613 9.07 9.19 14.83
N GLY A 614 8.83 10.24 15.60
CA GLY A 614 9.76 11.38 15.70
C GLY A 614 11.00 11.07 16.54
N GLN A 615 11.81 12.10 16.78
CA GLN A 615 12.90 12.06 17.76
C GLN A 615 12.62 12.99 18.94
N SER A 616 13.13 12.65 20.12
CA SER A 616 12.99 13.50 21.31
C SER A 616 13.77 14.81 21.16
N GLY A 617 13.35 15.87 21.86
CA GLY A 617 13.99 17.18 21.78
C GLY A 617 13.53 17.99 20.56
N GLN A 618 14.46 18.39 19.68
CA GLN A 618 14.17 19.26 18.53
C GLN A 618 13.37 18.57 17.40
N GLY A 619 13.23 17.25 17.45
CA GLY A 619 12.60 16.45 16.41
C GLY A 619 13.51 16.18 15.21
N LEU A 620 13.14 15.19 14.41
CA LEU A 620 13.89 14.79 13.22
C LEU A 620 13.42 15.62 12.00
N PRO A 621 14.35 16.14 11.16
CA PRO A 621 13.99 16.98 10.01
C PRO A 621 13.50 16.17 8.80
N PHE A 622 12.30 16.52 8.34
CA PHE A 622 11.69 16.07 7.09
C PHE A 622 11.43 17.28 6.18
N GLN A 623 10.97 17.03 4.96
CA GLN A 623 10.51 18.07 4.05
C GLN A 623 9.03 17.88 3.67
N LEU A 624 8.27 18.96 3.81
CA LEU A 624 6.87 19.08 3.45
C LEU A 624 6.77 19.75 2.09
N LEU A 625 6.09 19.11 1.15
CA LEU A 625 5.81 19.62 -0.19
C LEU A 625 4.30 19.87 -0.32
N VAL A 626 3.90 21.10 -0.62
CA VAL A 626 2.51 21.47 -0.91
C VAL A 626 2.40 21.81 -2.39
N VAL A 627 1.39 21.24 -3.06
CA VAL A 627 1.11 21.45 -4.48
C VAL A 627 -0.34 21.88 -4.63
N ILE A 628 -0.60 22.95 -5.38
CA ILE A 628 -1.97 23.34 -5.77
C ILE A 628 -2.13 23.12 -7.27
N SER A 629 -3.20 22.42 -7.64
CA SER A 629 -3.61 22.17 -9.03
C SER A 629 -5.10 22.44 -9.21
N GLN A 630 -5.61 22.26 -10.42
CA GLN A 630 -7.03 22.30 -10.74
C GLN A 630 -7.40 21.13 -11.67
N LEU A 631 -8.70 20.82 -11.74
CA LEU A 631 -9.25 19.85 -12.67
C LEU A 631 -9.09 20.37 -14.11
N GLY A 632 -8.52 19.54 -14.98
CA GLY A 632 -8.24 19.91 -16.35
C GLY A 632 -7.32 18.92 -17.06
N SER A 633 -7.49 18.80 -18.38
CA SER A 633 -6.77 17.85 -19.21
C SER A 633 -5.28 18.17 -19.28
N GLN A 634 -4.47 17.36 -18.60
CA GLN A 634 -3.04 17.35 -18.82
C GLN A 634 -2.75 16.77 -20.21
N ASN A 635 -2.39 17.63 -21.16
CA ASN A 635 -1.80 17.25 -22.45
C ASN A 635 -0.34 16.77 -22.28
N VAL A 636 -0.04 16.13 -21.15
CA VAL A 636 1.28 15.63 -20.82
C VAL A 636 1.49 14.36 -21.63
N LEU A 637 2.51 14.41 -22.48
CA LEU A 637 2.77 13.37 -23.47
C LEU A 637 3.21 12.08 -22.76
N TYR A 638 2.66 10.95 -23.19
CA TYR A 638 3.03 9.60 -22.69
C TYR A 638 4.04 8.87 -23.59
N GLY A 639 4.53 9.52 -24.65
CA GLY A 639 5.46 8.89 -25.60
C GLY A 639 6.85 8.62 -25.01
N PRO A 640 7.56 7.58 -25.47
CA PRO A 640 8.82 7.13 -24.88
C PRO A 640 9.90 8.22 -24.84
N VAL A 641 10.56 8.33 -23.69
CA VAL A 641 11.93 8.85 -23.59
C VAL A 641 12.89 7.69 -23.45
N VAL A 642 14.14 7.84 -23.92
CA VAL A 642 15.21 6.91 -23.55
C VAL A 642 15.56 7.17 -22.09
N PRO A 643 15.59 6.16 -21.21
CA PRO A 643 16.03 6.35 -19.82
C PRO A 643 17.45 6.95 -19.72
N GLU A 644 17.69 7.81 -18.72
CA GLU A 644 18.96 8.52 -18.47
C GLU A 644 20.19 7.59 -18.60
N GLN A 645 20.13 6.40 -17.98
CA GLN A 645 21.16 5.34 -18.02
C GLN A 645 21.55 4.83 -19.43
N TYR A 646 20.78 5.18 -20.45
CA TYR A 646 21.00 4.84 -21.86
C TYR A 646 21.10 6.09 -22.76
N GLN A 647 20.79 7.30 -22.27
CA GLN A 647 20.89 8.53 -23.07
C GLN A 647 22.36 8.88 -23.34
N THR A 648 23.22 8.73 -22.33
CA THR A 648 24.62 9.17 -22.40
C THR A 648 25.56 8.30 -21.57
N TYR A 649 26.85 8.31 -21.94
CA TYR A 649 27.95 7.85 -21.09
C TYR A 649 28.76 9.03 -20.50
N GLN A 650 28.25 10.27 -20.62
CA GLN A 650 28.80 11.56 -20.15
C GLN A 650 27.64 12.55 -19.89
N GLN A 651 27.78 13.51 -18.97
CA GLN A 651 26.66 14.35 -18.48
C GLN A 651 25.78 15.02 -19.55
N ASP A 652 24.49 15.16 -19.20
CA ASP A 652 23.44 15.74 -20.04
C ASP A 652 23.70 17.18 -20.50
N GLU A 653 23.43 17.44 -21.77
CA GLU A 653 23.19 18.78 -22.30
C GLU A 653 21.67 19.02 -22.42
N TYR A 654 21.05 19.55 -21.37
CA TYR A 654 19.65 20.01 -21.45
C TYR A 654 19.56 21.18 -22.45
N GLN A 655 18.81 20.98 -23.54
CA GLN A 655 18.45 22.10 -24.40
C GLN A 655 17.34 22.90 -23.73
N VAL A 656 17.68 24.12 -23.30
CA VAL A 656 16.71 25.12 -22.84
C VAL A 656 15.92 25.66 -24.04
N VAL A 657 14.59 25.71 -23.92
CA VAL A 657 13.69 26.29 -24.94
C VAL A 657 12.71 27.29 -24.31
N GLY A 658 12.18 28.21 -25.13
CA GLY A 658 11.11 29.12 -24.73
C GLY A 658 9.77 28.39 -24.53
N THR A 659 8.78 29.05 -23.95
CA THR A 659 7.47 28.42 -23.72
C THR A 659 6.67 28.27 -25.01
N GLU A 660 6.79 29.22 -25.94
CA GLU A 660 6.23 29.11 -27.30
C GLU A 660 6.87 27.93 -28.08
N ASP A 661 8.19 27.78 -28.02
CA ASP A 661 8.92 26.66 -28.64
C ASP A 661 8.48 25.32 -28.03
N TYR A 662 8.32 25.27 -26.71
CA TYR A 662 7.83 24.08 -26.01
C TYR A 662 6.42 23.69 -26.46
N GLN A 663 5.50 24.65 -26.62
CA GLN A 663 4.17 24.36 -27.18
C GLN A 663 4.25 23.82 -28.61
N GLN A 664 5.14 24.37 -29.46
CA GLN A 664 5.37 23.85 -30.81
C GLN A 664 5.93 22.41 -30.78
N ILE A 665 6.88 22.12 -29.89
CA ILE A 665 7.43 20.77 -29.68
C ILE A 665 6.33 19.81 -29.20
N GLN A 666 5.48 20.22 -28.25
CA GLN A 666 4.34 19.41 -27.80
C GLN A 666 3.38 19.09 -28.95
N HIS A 667 3.04 20.07 -29.79
CA HIS A 667 2.13 19.89 -30.92
C HIS A 667 2.73 19.07 -32.08
N GLN A 668 4.04 19.20 -32.35
CA GLN A 668 4.74 18.37 -33.35
C GLN A 668 4.96 16.92 -32.87
N GLY A 669 5.13 16.72 -31.56
CA GLY A 669 5.36 15.42 -30.92
C GLY A 669 4.23 14.40 -31.03
N ALA A 670 3.10 14.76 -31.64
CA ALA A 670 2.02 13.84 -32.03
C ALA A 670 2.22 13.18 -33.41
N LYS A 671 3.21 13.61 -34.20
CA LYS A 671 3.51 13.08 -35.55
C LYS A 671 4.87 12.39 -35.69
N VAL A 672 5.72 12.44 -34.65
CA VAL A 672 7.07 11.88 -34.70
C VAL A 672 7.08 10.47 -34.12
N ILE A 673 7.35 9.48 -34.98
CA ILE A 673 7.64 8.10 -34.57
C ILE A 673 9.14 8.05 -34.22
N GLY A 674 9.48 8.22 -32.93
CA GLY A 674 10.87 8.23 -32.47
C GLY A 674 11.03 8.57 -30.99
N VAL A 675 12.28 8.47 -30.52
CA VAL A 675 12.71 8.87 -29.16
C VAL A 675 12.56 10.38 -28.98
N LYS A 676 11.99 10.80 -27.85
CA LYS A 676 11.93 12.22 -27.46
C LYS A 676 13.20 12.63 -26.71
N GLN A 677 13.75 13.79 -27.06
CA GLN A 677 14.83 14.43 -26.30
C GLN A 677 14.28 15.02 -24.99
N THR A 678 15.09 14.98 -23.93
CA THR A 678 14.82 15.68 -22.68
C THR A 678 15.05 17.17 -22.88
N VAL A 679 14.02 17.98 -22.63
CA VAL A 679 14.03 19.44 -22.78
C VAL A 679 13.75 20.04 -21.40
N GLU A 680 14.34 21.18 -21.06
CA GLU A 680 13.95 21.96 -19.88
C GLU A 680 13.37 23.31 -20.30
N VAL A 681 12.17 23.63 -19.80
CA VAL A 681 11.51 24.91 -20.06
C VAL A 681 11.88 25.90 -18.96
N VAL A 682 12.62 26.93 -19.32
CA VAL A 682 12.89 28.07 -18.42
C VAL A 682 11.72 29.05 -18.51
N PRO A 683 11.12 29.49 -17.39
CA PRO A 683 9.96 30.38 -17.42
C PRO A 683 10.26 31.73 -18.10
N GLU A 684 9.30 32.19 -18.89
CA GLU A 684 9.44 33.32 -19.84
C GLU A 684 9.45 34.72 -19.20
N THR A 685 9.70 34.82 -17.89
CA THR A 685 9.64 36.09 -17.14
C THR A 685 10.81 37.05 -17.40
N LEU A 686 11.78 36.65 -18.24
CA LEU A 686 13.01 37.37 -18.49
C LEU A 686 13.36 37.40 -19.99
N SER A 687 13.62 38.61 -20.50
CA SER A 687 14.13 38.82 -21.85
C SER A 687 15.52 38.21 -22.04
N ILE A 688 15.89 37.91 -23.28
CA ILE A 688 17.21 37.34 -23.65
C ILE A 688 18.38 38.14 -23.02
N ASN A 689 18.28 39.48 -23.02
CA ASN A 689 19.29 40.36 -22.42
C ASN A 689 19.41 40.24 -20.88
N GLN A 690 18.41 39.68 -20.20
CA GLN A 690 18.43 39.41 -18.76
C GLN A 690 18.99 38.00 -18.45
N GLN A 691 18.91 37.04 -19.37
CA GLN A 691 19.48 35.70 -19.21
C GLN A 691 21.04 35.71 -19.24
N GLU A 692 21.64 36.75 -19.82
CA GLU A 692 23.09 37.01 -19.73
C GLU A 692 23.51 37.68 -18.41
N ASN A 693 22.56 38.16 -17.59
CA ASN A 693 22.88 38.82 -16.33
C ASN A 693 23.34 37.79 -15.27
N GLN A 694 24.49 38.04 -14.66
CA GLN A 694 25.05 37.16 -13.63
C GLN A 694 24.08 36.96 -12.46
N GLY A 695 23.35 38.00 -12.02
CA GLY A 695 22.35 37.86 -10.94
C GLY A 695 21.13 36.99 -11.31
N VAL A 696 20.81 36.86 -12.60
CA VAL A 696 19.77 35.93 -13.08
C VAL A 696 20.31 34.50 -13.11
N ARG A 697 21.56 34.31 -13.58
CA ARG A 697 22.22 33.01 -13.52
C ARG A 697 22.42 32.55 -12.08
N ASP A 698 22.76 33.44 -11.17
CA ASP A 698 22.85 33.18 -9.74
C ASP A 698 21.46 32.90 -9.13
N HIS A 699 20.38 33.54 -9.60
CA HIS A 699 19.01 33.20 -9.19
C HIS A 699 18.61 31.78 -9.61
N TYR A 700 18.87 31.39 -10.87
CA TYR A 700 18.64 30.01 -11.30
C TYR A 700 19.59 29.01 -10.62
N ALA A 701 20.89 29.33 -10.45
CA ALA A 701 21.83 28.54 -9.66
C ALA A 701 21.33 28.30 -8.22
N ASN A 702 20.77 29.34 -7.59
CA ASN A 702 20.15 29.23 -6.29
C ASN A 702 18.90 28.34 -6.32
N LEU A 703 18.04 28.42 -7.35
CA LEU A 703 16.90 27.51 -7.54
C LEU A 703 17.33 26.03 -7.62
N TYR A 704 18.42 25.71 -8.35
CA TYR A 704 18.99 24.35 -8.34
C TYR A 704 19.41 23.94 -6.91
N THR A 705 20.06 24.81 -6.14
CA THR A 705 20.44 24.50 -4.75
C THR A 705 19.26 24.47 -3.74
N GLN A 706 18.16 25.19 -4.00
CA GLN A 706 17.10 25.44 -3.02
C GLN A 706 16.21 24.21 -2.76
N HIS A 707 16.07 23.32 -3.74
CA HIS A 707 15.21 22.12 -3.66
C HIS A 707 16.00 20.80 -3.70
N GLY A 708 17.28 20.83 -3.29
CA GLY A 708 18.12 19.63 -3.19
C GLY A 708 18.56 19.04 -4.54
N GLN A 709 18.29 19.73 -5.66
CA GLN A 709 18.82 19.42 -6.99
C GLN A 709 20.30 19.83 -7.06
N TYR A 710 21.17 19.16 -6.29
CA TYR A 710 22.61 19.29 -6.46
C TYR A 710 23.00 18.72 -7.83
N PRO A 711 23.41 19.53 -8.81
CA PRO A 711 24.31 18.99 -9.81
C PRO A 711 25.56 18.53 -9.06
N TYR A 712 26.01 17.29 -9.27
CA TYR A 712 27.31 16.82 -8.78
C TYR A 712 28.44 17.47 -9.62
N THR A 713 28.47 18.80 -9.69
CA THR A 713 29.60 19.56 -10.22
C THR A 713 30.74 19.46 -9.21
N HIS A 714 31.64 18.50 -9.46
CA HIS A 714 32.94 18.53 -8.80
C HIS A 714 33.62 19.87 -9.11
N SER A 715 34.15 20.46 -8.04
CA SER A 715 34.61 21.84 -7.99
C SER A 715 35.81 22.16 -8.88
N GLN A 716 36.00 23.47 -9.10
CA GLN A 716 37.21 24.16 -9.57
C GLN A 716 37.35 24.37 -11.08
N TYR A 717 36.94 25.56 -11.54
CA TYR A 717 37.89 26.50 -12.14
C TYR A 717 37.64 27.92 -11.60
N GLN A 718 38.69 28.60 -11.17
CA GLN A 718 38.64 30.04 -10.88
C GLN A 718 38.47 30.80 -12.21
N VAL A 719 37.42 31.62 -12.32
CA VAL A 719 37.32 32.57 -13.43
C VAL A 719 38.27 33.73 -13.15
N GLY A 720 39.50 33.60 -13.62
CA GLY A 720 40.45 34.70 -13.68
C GLY A 720 39.94 35.79 -14.64
N GLN A 721 40.01 37.05 -14.22
CA GLN A 721 39.70 38.18 -15.10
C GLN A 721 40.70 38.20 -16.28
N GLY A 722 40.19 38.09 -17.50
CA GLY A 722 40.98 38.15 -18.74
C GLY A 722 40.23 38.94 -19.81
N GLN A 723 40.88 39.96 -20.37
CA GLN A 723 40.27 40.86 -21.35
C GLN A 723 40.12 40.23 -22.74
N ARG A 724 39.18 40.79 -23.51
CA ARG A 724 38.93 40.59 -24.94
C ARG A 724 40.17 40.22 -25.77
N GLN A 725 40.02 39.19 -26.62
CA GLN A 725 40.26 39.31 -28.07
C GLN A 725 39.46 38.24 -28.81
N GLY A 726 38.86 38.59 -29.95
CA GLY A 726 38.01 37.68 -30.71
C GLY A 726 38.77 36.96 -31.82
N GLN A 727 38.36 35.72 -32.13
CA GLN A 727 38.68 35.04 -33.37
C GLN A 727 37.55 34.07 -33.74
N ASN A 728 37.17 34.05 -35.02
CA ASN A 728 36.18 33.11 -35.55
C ASN A 728 36.76 31.69 -35.58
N VAL A 729 36.05 30.72 -35.01
CA VAL A 729 36.42 29.30 -35.13
C VAL A 729 35.58 28.67 -36.24
N TYR A 730 36.25 28.24 -37.31
CA TYR A 730 35.66 27.42 -38.35
C TYR A 730 35.35 26.01 -37.82
N GLY A 731 34.21 25.45 -38.20
CA GLY A 731 33.88 24.06 -37.89
C GLY A 731 34.84 23.09 -38.60
N VAL A 732 35.45 22.18 -37.84
CA VAL A 732 36.33 21.14 -38.38
C VAL A 732 35.55 19.84 -38.52
N GLN A 733 35.33 19.44 -39.76
CA GLN A 733 34.65 18.21 -40.16
C GLN A 733 35.64 17.04 -40.11
N ASN A 734 35.45 16.08 -39.20
CA ASN A 734 36.33 14.91 -39.10
C ASN A 734 36.16 13.96 -40.29
N GLN A 735 37.11 13.96 -41.21
CA GLN A 735 37.25 12.95 -42.26
C GLN A 735 38.07 11.76 -41.77
N TYR A 736 37.47 10.56 -41.78
CA TYR A 736 38.22 9.30 -41.78
C TYR A 736 38.73 9.01 -43.19
N TYR A 737 40.00 8.59 -43.31
CA TYR A 737 40.62 8.17 -44.57
C TYR A 737 41.21 6.76 -44.42
N GLY A 738 40.97 5.89 -45.40
CA GLY A 738 41.51 4.53 -45.39
C GLY A 738 40.78 3.53 -46.29
N GLN A 739 40.96 3.68 -47.60
CA GLN A 739 41.26 2.64 -48.63
C GLN A 739 40.60 1.24 -48.53
N GLN A 740 40.23 0.55 -49.62
CA GLN A 740 40.32 0.78 -51.07
C GLN A 740 39.35 -0.20 -51.77
N GLY A 741 38.80 0.13 -52.95
CA GLY A 741 38.01 -0.81 -53.75
C GLY A 741 37.11 -0.15 -54.78
N GLN A 742 37.62 0.07 -56.00
CA GLN A 742 36.87 0.71 -57.08
C GLN A 742 35.92 -0.27 -57.79
N GLN A 743 34.69 0.14 -58.09
CA GLN A 743 34.20 0.08 -59.47
C GLN A 743 33.03 1.04 -59.74
N TRP A 744 32.97 1.52 -60.98
CA TRP A 744 32.01 2.49 -61.54
C TRP A 744 30.67 1.76 -61.93
N GLN A 745 29.55 2.37 -62.36
CA GLN A 745 29.36 3.63 -63.10
C GLN A 745 27.85 4.02 -63.27
N HIS A 746 27.51 5.32 -63.20
CA HIS A 746 26.29 6.01 -63.76
C HIS A 746 24.86 5.51 -63.41
N ARG A 747 23.75 6.28 -63.47
CA ARG A 747 23.38 7.55 -64.16
C ARG A 747 22.20 8.18 -63.35
N GLN A 748 22.25 9.41 -62.83
CA GLN A 748 21.83 10.71 -63.40
C GLN A 748 20.37 10.85 -63.92
N GLN A 749 19.67 11.92 -63.47
CA GLN A 749 18.37 12.50 -63.93
C GLN A 749 17.10 11.67 -63.59
N GLY A 750 15.91 12.24 -63.34
CA GLY A 750 15.50 13.65 -63.22
C GLY A 750 13.98 13.83 -63.48
N GLN A 751 13.36 14.87 -62.88
CA GLN A 751 12.03 15.43 -63.19
C GLN A 751 10.72 14.63 -62.89
N ASN A 752 9.95 15.16 -61.93
CA ASN A 752 8.61 15.77 -62.07
C ASN A 752 7.34 15.00 -62.58
N ILE A 753 6.23 15.30 -61.87
CA ILE A 753 4.83 15.49 -62.31
C ILE A 753 3.79 14.33 -62.17
N GLN A 754 2.80 14.61 -61.30
CA GLN A 754 1.34 14.34 -61.29
C GLN A 754 0.69 12.98 -61.66
N GLU A 755 -0.20 12.58 -60.73
CA GLU A 755 -1.65 12.31 -60.90
C GLU A 755 -2.27 10.90 -60.89
N GLN A 756 -3.31 10.83 -60.04
CA GLN A 756 -4.61 10.16 -60.14
C GLN A 756 -4.76 8.61 -60.13
N GLN A 757 -5.37 8.17 -59.01
CA GLN A 757 -6.62 7.40 -58.89
C GLN A 757 -6.78 5.95 -59.43
N GLN A 758 -7.47 5.20 -58.57
CA GLN A 758 -8.56 4.24 -58.84
C GLN A 758 -8.28 2.71 -58.83
N TRP A 759 -8.72 2.09 -57.72
CA TRP A 759 -9.46 0.81 -57.58
C TRP A 759 -9.05 -0.44 -58.37
N SER A 760 -8.77 -1.54 -57.65
CA SER A 760 -9.44 -2.84 -57.86
C SER A 760 -9.17 -3.88 -56.75
N GLN A 761 -10.23 -4.59 -56.33
CA GLN A 761 -10.20 -5.92 -55.72
C GLN A 761 -10.28 -6.98 -56.86
N PRO A 762 -9.84 -8.26 -56.69
CA PRO A 762 -10.78 -9.28 -56.20
C PRO A 762 -10.23 -10.57 -55.52
N GLN A 763 -11.12 -11.16 -54.70
CA GLN A 763 -11.44 -12.58 -54.43
C GLN A 763 -10.41 -13.73 -54.21
N SER A 764 -10.63 -14.33 -53.03
CA SER A 764 -10.73 -15.75 -52.62
C SER A 764 -10.93 -16.88 -53.66
N ILE A 765 -10.40 -18.08 -53.34
CA ILE A 765 -10.92 -19.42 -53.75
C ILE A 765 -10.89 -20.40 -52.55
N TYR A 766 -11.76 -21.42 -52.56
CA TYR A 766 -12.15 -22.34 -51.48
C TYR A 766 -11.62 -23.80 -51.64
N HIS A 767 -12.08 -24.72 -50.76
CA HIS A 767 -12.07 -26.22 -50.81
C HIS A 767 -10.92 -26.96 -50.07
N GLN A 768 -11.13 -28.09 -49.34
CA GLN A 768 -12.35 -28.82 -48.91
C GLN A 768 -12.07 -29.78 -47.73
N GLU A 769 -13.12 -30.21 -47.02
CA GLU A 769 -13.13 -31.14 -45.87
C GLU A 769 -12.97 -32.64 -46.27
N GLN A 770 -12.56 -33.51 -45.32
CA GLN A 770 -13.39 -34.65 -44.91
C GLN A 770 -12.97 -35.33 -43.58
N GLN A 771 -13.84 -36.22 -43.08
CA GLN A 771 -13.93 -36.74 -41.70
C GLN A 771 -13.20 -38.08 -41.47
N GLY A 772 -12.99 -38.46 -40.20
CA GLY A 772 -12.56 -39.80 -39.78
C GLY A 772 -12.62 -39.98 -38.26
N GLN A 773 -13.07 -41.14 -37.76
CA GLN A 773 -13.60 -41.30 -36.38
C GLN A 773 -12.94 -42.47 -35.60
N TYR A 774 -13.07 -42.44 -34.27
CA TYR A 774 -13.07 -43.57 -33.30
C TYR A 774 -11.77 -44.28 -32.79
N GLN A 775 -11.51 -44.05 -31.49
CA GLN A 775 -11.53 -45.01 -30.35
C GLN A 775 -10.46 -46.13 -30.08
N GLN A 776 -9.85 -45.99 -28.88
CA GLN A 776 -9.83 -46.95 -27.73
C GLN A 776 -8.66 -47.93 -27.44
N TYR A 777 -8.47 -48.14 -26.11
CA TYR A 777 -7.60 -49.06 -25.33
C TYR A 777 -6.06 -48.93 -25.53
N GLN A 778 -5.18 -48.68 -24.54
CA GLN A 778 -5.03 -48.98 -23.09
C GLN A 778 -4.10 -50.19 -22.81
N GLN A 779 -3.25 -50.01 -21.77
CA GLN A 779 -2.76 -51.00 -20.80
C GLN A 779 -1.30 -51.56 -20.91
N SER A 780 -0.64 -51.52 -19.74
CA SER A 780 0.40 -52.47 -19.23
C SER A 780 1.77 -52.61 -19.93
N GLN A 781 2.84 -53.09 -19.27
CA GLN A 781 3.34 -52.98 -17.89
C GLN A 781 4.78 -53.58 -17.87
N GLN A 782 5.63 -53.15 -16.93
CA GLN A 782 6.69 -53.95 -16.27
C GLN A 782 7.82 -54.69 -17.04
N SER A 783 9.06 -54.33 -16.64
CA SER A 783 10.11 -55.24 -16.11
C SER A 783 11.18 -55.94 -17.01
N THR A 784 12.41 -55.38 -16.93
CA THR A 784 13.66 -56.01 -16.43
C THR A 784 14.50 -56.99 -17.30
N VAL A 785 15.84 -56.91 -17.11
CA VAL A 785 16.96 -57.76 -17.61
C VAL A 785 17.32 -57.53 -19.10
N GLY A 786 18.57 -57.30 -19.53
CA GLY A 786 19.88 -57.17 -18.86
C GLY A 786 20.96 -58.05 -19.53
N PHE A 787 22.07 -57.49 -20.06
CA PHE A 787 23.23 -58.26 -20.53
C PHE A 787 24.57 -57.48 -20.47
N GLN A 788 25.69 -58.22 -20.49
CA GLN A 788 27.05 -57.82 -20.05
C GLN A 788 28.02 -57.39 -21.19
N GLY A 789 29.16 -56.82 -20.78
CA GLY A 789 30.43 -56.74 -21.56
C GLY A 789 30.87 -55.29 -21.87
N GLU A 790 32.14 -54.87 -21.75
CA GLU A 790 33.41 -55.52 -21.33
C GLU A 790 34.36 -54.46 -20.70
N VAL A 791 35.50 -54.88 -20.11
CA VAL A 791 36.61 -54.01 -19.67
C VAL A 791 37.95 -54.64 -20.09
N PRO A 792 38.92 -53.87 -20.62
CA PRO A 792 40.19 -53.60 -19.91
C PRO A 792 40.79 -52.19 -20.20
N ALA A 793 41.85 -51.67 -19.56
CA ALA A 793 42.45 -51.85 -18.23
C ALA A 793 43.55 -50.76 -18.01
N GLY A 794 43.93 -50.48 -16.75
CA GLY A 794 45.04 -49.57 -16.39
C GLY A 794 44.68 -48.52 -15.32
N VAL A 795 45.24 -48.37 -14.11
CA VAL A 795 46.17 -49.04 -13.18
C VAL A 795 46.99 -47.93 -12.47
N HIS A 796 47.18 -48.08 -11.14
CA HIS A 796 47.93 -47.22 -10.18
C HIS A 796 47.34 -45.84 -9.79
N GLY A 797 47.29 -45.46 -8.50
CA GLY A 797 47.61 -46.25 -7.29
C GLY A 797 47.49 -45.52 -5.93
N SER A 798 47.56 -46.30 -4.83
CA SER A 798 47.69 -45.93 -3.39
C SER A 798 46.59 -45.07 -2.74
N GLN A 799 45.80 -45.55 -1.76
CA GLN A 799 46.11 -45.92 -0.34
C GLN A 799 46.28 -44.68 0.58
N GLN A 800 45.78 -44.59 1.83
CA GLN A 800 45.06 -45.47 2.79
C GLN A 800 44.23 -44.54 3.74
N SER A 801 42.98 -44.79 4.17
CA SER A 801 42.48 -45.78 5.17
C SER A 801 42.90 -45.48 6.63
N ILE A 802 42.13 -45.67 7.74
CA ILE A 802 40.78 -46.21 7.97
C ILE A 802 40.39 -46.06 9.49
N HIS A 803 39.08 -46.14 9.85
CA HIS A 803 38.48 -46.30 11.22
C HIS A 803 38.75 -45.22 12.33
N GLY A 804 37.90 -45.04 13.36
CA GLY A 804 36.55 -45.57 13.62
C GLY A 804 36.17 -45.62 15.13
N VAL A 805 34.86 -45.82 15.41
CA VAL A 805 34.27 -46.37 16.67
C VAL A 805 34.04 -45.43 17.89
N GLN A 806 32.82 -44.88 17.98
CA GLN A 806 31.74 -45.19 18.95
C GLN A 806 31.88 -44.98 20.49
N SER A 807 30.80 -44.36 21.05
CA SER A 807 30.22 -44.52 22.41
C SER A 807 30.79 -43.74 23.62
N GLY A 808 29.88 -43.23 24.46
CA GLY A 808 30.17 -42.64 25.78
C GLY A 808 29.06 -41.73 26.29
N ILE A 809 28.40 -42.09 27.40
CA ILE A 809 27.21 -41.42 27.98
C ILE A 809 27.54 -40.85 29.38
N GLN A 810 26.79 -39.81 29.82
CA GLN A 810 26.63 -39.29 31.20
C GLN A 810 27.77 -38.49 31.86
N GLY A 811 27.35 -37.47 32.65
CA GLY A 811 28.18 -36.76 33.64
C GLY A 811 27.73 -35.31 33.82
N ALA A 812 27.26 -34.93 35.01
CA ALA A 812 26.70 -33.59 35.29
C ALA A 812 27.41 -32.87 36.46
N HIS A 813 27.26 -31.54 36.49
CA HIS A 813 27.61 -30.60 37.57
C HIS A 813 29.09 -30.44 37.97
N GLY A 814 29.49 -29.20 38.29
CA GLY A 814 30.80 -28.94 38.93
C GLY A 814 31.36 -27.53 38.75
N VAL A 815 30.79 -26.58 39.49
CA VAL A 815 31.18 -25.16 39.62
C VAL A 815 32.65 -24.94 40.07
N GLN A 816 33.19 -23.74 39.75
CA GLN A 816 34.23 -22.94 40.44
C GLN A 816 35.68 -22.82 39.89
N ASP A 817 36.00 -21.59 39.48
CA ASP A 817 37.21 -20.76 39.60
C ASP A 817 38.62 -21.34 39.32
N ILE A 818 39.37 -20.67 38.41
CA ILE A 818 40.50 -19.78 38.74
C ILE A 818 41.03 -19.02 37.50
N GLN A 819 41.68 -17.88 37.77
CA GLN A 819 42.14 -16.80 36.89
C GLN A 819 43.23 -17.16 35.86
N ASN A 820 43.26 -16.40 34.74
CA ASN A 820 44.40 -15.59 34.25
C ASN A 820 43.93 -14.77 33.02
N GLU A 821 43.72 -13.47 33.16
CA GLU A 821 44.67 -12.40 32.76
C GLU A 821 45.05 -12.34 31.27
N HIS A 822 44.55 -11.33 30.57
CA HIS A 822 45.36 -10.35 29.82
C HIS A 822 44.56 -9.04 29.60
N GLY A 823 45.24 -7.89 29.60
CA GLY A 823 44.65 -6.55 29.41
C GLY A 823 44.16 -6.29 27.96
N VAL A 824 43.62 -5.11 27.61
CA VAL A 824 44.23 -3.79 27.84
C VAL A 824 43.17 -2.66 28.01
N GLN A 825 43.39 -1.86 29.07
CA GLN A 825 43.12 -0.42 29.27
C GLN A 825 42.05 0.31 28.42
N TYR A 826 41.09 0.91 29.14
CA TYR A 826 40.76 2.34 28.99
C TYR A 826 40.72 3.00 30.37
N ALA A 827 41.49 4.08 30.57
CA ALA A 827 41.25 5.05 31.65
C ALA A 827 40.05 5.94 31.23
N GLY A 828 39.19 6.45 32.11
CA GLY A 828 39.37 6.81 33.52
C GLY A 828 39.58 8.34 33.62
N VAL A 829 39.01 9.09 34.57
CA VAL A 829 38.31 8.78 35.83
C VAL A 829 37.60 10.07 36.34
N LYS A 830 36.74 9.95 37.37
CA LYS A 830 36.18 10.98 38.30
C LYS A 830 34.87 11.70 37.91
N GLY A 831 33.82 11.38 38.67
CA GLY A 831 32.78 12.33 39.04
C GLY A 831 33.01 12.89 40.45
N ASN A 832 32.17 13.85 40.89
CA ASN A 832 31.91 14.06 42.31
C ASN A 832 30.56 14.77 42.59
N GLN A 833 30.12 14.63 43.84
CA GLN A 833 28.83 14.96 44.47
C GLN A 833 28.29 16.41 44.36
N GLY A 834 26.96 16.55 44.53
CA GLY A 834 26.27 17.79 44.98
C GLY A 834 24.76 17.75 44.67
N LEU A 835 23.86 17.46 45.62
CA LEU A 835 23.23 18.29 46.67
C LEU A 835 22.11 19.25 46.19
N PHE A 836 21.00 19.25 46.95
CA PHE A 836 19.77 20.05 46.79
C PHE A 836 20.01 21.58 46.90
N SER A 837 19.24 22.41 46.17
CA SER A 837 18.36 23.45 46.77
C SER A 837 17.69 24.45 45.77
N THR A 838 16.45 24.86 46.11
CA THR A 838 15.78 26.18 45.90
C THR A 838 15.66 26.89 44.53
N GLN A 839 14.41 26.99 44.07
CA GLN A 839 13.66 28.25 43.81
C GLN A 839 14.40 29.54 43.41
N SER A 840 14.12 30.04 42.19
CA SER A 840 13.94 31.46 41.73
C SER A 840 14.04 31.49 40.19
N GLY A 841 13.21 32.15 39.38
CA GLY A 841 12.12 33.09 39.66
C GLY A 841 12.33 34.47 39.04
N ILE A 842 12.28 34.61 37.71
CA ILE A 842 12.18 35.92 37.00
C ILE A 842 11.15 35.82 35.86
N GLN A 843 10.36 36.89 35.69
CA GLN A 843 9.21 36.97 34.78
C GLN A 843 9.58 37.59 33.42
N GLY A 844 8.91 37.15 32.34
CA GLY A 844 8.95 37.76 31.01
C GLY A 844 7.60 37.67 30.31
N LYS A 845 6.70 38.63 30.58
CA LYS A 845 5.29 38.64 30.16
C LYS A 845 5.10 38.68 28.63
N TYR A 846 4.27 37.78 28.10
CA TYR A 846 3.16 38.16 27.20
C TYR A 846 1.94 37.29 27.52
N HIS A 847 0.74 37.87 27.47
CA HIS A 847 -0.53 37.21 27.79
C HIS A 847 -1.44 37.25 26.55
N PHE A 848 -2.04 36.11 26.22
CA PHE A 848 -3.31 36.05 25.49
C PHE A 848 -4.27 35.17 26.29
N THR A 849 -5.43 35.71 26.61
CA THR A 849 -6.43 35.07 27.48
C THR A 849 -7.48 34.38 26.61
N TYR A 850 -7.64 33.07 26.76
CA TYR A 850 -8.87 32.38 26.33
C TYR A 850 -9.72 32.11 27.57
N GLN A 851 -10.95 32.62 27.58
CA GLN A 851 -11.86 32.51 28.72
C GLN A 851 -13.09 31.70 28.28
N GLY A 852 -13.16 30.44 28.73
CA GLY A 852 -14.29 29.54 28.47
C GLY A 852 -14.60 28.75 29.74
N GLN A 853 -15.76 29.02 30.36
CA GLN A 853 -16.15 28.38 31.61
C GLN A 853 -16.62 26.94 31.37
N SER A 854 -16.04 25.97 32.07
CA SER A 854 -16.64 24.65 32.29
C SER A 854 -17.05 24.55 33.75
N GLN A 855 -18.33 24.25 34.00
CA GLN A 855 -18.81 23.97 35.35
C GLN A 855 -18.33 22.56 35.75
N GLN A 856 -17.61 22.47 36.87
CA GLN A 856 -17.32 21.19 37.50
C GLN A 856 -18.56 20.71 38.26
N GLN A 857 -18.97 19.46 38.00
CA GLN A 857 -19.87 18.71 38.88
C GLN A 857 -19.17 17.41 39.27
N GLN A 858 -18.93 17.22 40.56
CA GLN A 858 -18.25 16.02 41.08
C GLN A 858 -19.24 14.87 41.23
N GLY A 859 -18.88 13.66 40.77
CA GLY A 859 -19.72 12.48 40.89
C GLY A 859 -19.02 11.17 40.49
N LEU A 860 -18.41 10.52 41.48
CA LEU A 860 -18.07 9.08 41.60
C LEU A 860 -17.62 8.31 40.33
N GLY A 861 -16.34 7.91 40.35
CA GLY A 861 -15.63 7.33 39.21
C GLY A 861 -16.15 6.01 38.65
N VAL A 862 -16.14 5.95 37.31
CA VAL A 862 -15.99 4.74 36.50
C VAL A 862 -14.83 5.02 35.54
N GLY A 863 -13.79 4.18 35.55
CA GLY A 863 -12.58 4.40 34.78
C GLY A 863 -12.76 4.02 33.30
N TYR A 864 -12.95 5.00 32.44
CA TYR A 864 -12.83 4.83 30.99
C TYR A 864 -11.42 5.23 30.55
N THR A 865 -10.66 4.28 30.00
CA THR A 865 -9.25 4.46 29.63
C THR A 865 -8.92 3.77 28.30
N GLY A 866 -8.26 4.49 27.39
CA GLY A 866 -7.47 3.91 26.30
C GLY A 866 -8.21 3.49 25.02
N SER A 867 -9.00 4.39 24.47
CA SER A 867 -9.06 4.56 23.01
C SER A 867 -8.79 6.02 22.67
N GLY A 868 -8.50 6.34 21.40
CA GLY A 868 -8.17 7.69 20.92
C GLY A 868 -9.35 8.69 20.95
N GLN A 869 -10.09 8.74 22.05
CA GLN A 869 -11.22 9.64 22.26
C GLN A 869 -10.73 11.06 22.57
N TYR A 870 -10.57 11.84 21.52
CA TYR A 870 -11.22 13.14 21.54
C TYR A 870 -12.65 12.94 21.01
N HIS A 871 -13.61 13.61 21.64
CA HIS A 871 -15.06 13.65 21.36
C HIS A 871 -15.96 12.61 22.06
N ALA A 872 -17.09 13.11 22.58
CA ALA A 872 -18.17 12.32 23.13
C ALA A 872 -19.05 11.73 22.00
N GLY A 873 -19.56 10.50 22.20
CA GLY A 873 -20.47 9.81 21.27
C GLY A 873 -19.97 8.48 20.67
N GLY A 874 -18.90 7.88 21.21
CA GLY A 874 -18.39 6.59 20.72
C GLY A 874 -17.84 6.63 19.29
N PHE A 875 -17.62 5.46 18.66
CA PHE A 875 -17.04 5.38 17.32
C PHE A 875 -17.91 6.07 16.25
N GLN A 876 -19.24 6.06 16.40
CA GLN A 876 -20.15 6.81 15.52
C GLN A 876 -20.07 8.31 15.73
N GLY A 877 -19.69 8.77 16.93
CA GLY A 877 -19.28 10.15 17.18
C GLY A 877 -17.96 10.51 16.50
N ILE A 878 -16.98 9.59 16.44
CA ILE A 878 -15.69 9.83 15.75
C ILE A 878 -15.89 9.89 14.24
N LEU A 879 -16.49 8.86 13.64
CA LEU A 879 -16.87 8.83 12.23
C LEU A 879 -17.79 10.02 11.90
N GLY A 880 -18.76 10.31 12.79
CA GLY A 880 -19.74 11.37 12.61
C GLY A 880 -19.23 12.81 12.82
N GLN A 881 -18.13 13.02 13.55
CA GLN A 881 -17.52 14.34 13.69
C GLN A 881 -16.47 14.60 12.61
N GLY A 882 -15.70 13.59 12.19
CA GLY A 882 -14.89 13.65 10.97
C GLY A 882 -15.74 13.93 9.72
N GLN A 883 -16.97 13.42 9.69
CA GLN A 883 -17.96 13.67 8.63
C GLN A 883 -18.42 15.13 8.49
N LYS A 884 -18.25 16.02 9.48
CA LYS A 884 -18.64 17.45 9.32
C LYS A 884 -17.75 18.19 8.31
N THR A 885 -16.61 17.61 7.93
CA THR A 885 -15.52 18.28 7.21
C THR A 885 -14.96 17.45 6.05
N GLN A 886 -15.56 16.30 5.71
CA GLN A 886 -15.36 15.67 4.42
C GLN A 886 -16.13 16.47 3.35
N ALA A 887 -15.41 16.99 2.36
CA ALA A 887 -16.02 17.77 1.28
C ALA A 887 -16.95 16.88 0.45
N THR A 888 -18.08 17.44 -0.02
CA THR A 888 -19.03 16.77 -0.93
C THR A 888 -18.34 16.09 -2.12
N ASN A 889 -17.21 16.64 -2.57
CA ASN A 889 -16.37 16.11 -3.63
C ASN A 889 -15.74 14.74 -3.34
N VAL A 890 -15.44 14.42 -2.06
CA VAL A 890 -14.90 13.10 -1.67
C VAL A 890 -15.98 12.03 -1.81
N ASN A 891 -17.16 12.28 -1.26
CA ASN A 891 -18.29 11.35 -1.39
C ASN A 891 -18.69 11.18 -2.87
N LYS A 892 -18.65 12.26 -3.67
CA LYS A 892 -18.87 12.24 -5.11
C LYS A 892 -17.79 11.44 -5.86
N TYR A 893 -16.53 11.51 -5.45
CA TYR A 893 -15.42 10.75 -6.08
C TYR A 893 -15.57 9.24 -5.91
N TYR A 894 -15.95 8.79 -4.71
CA TYR A 894 -16.17 7.38 -4.42
C TYR A 894 -17.57 6.89 -4.84
N GLN A 895 -18.47 7.79 -5.24
CA GLN A 895 -19.81 7.43 -5.70
C GLN A 895 -19.73 6.54 -6.95
N ASN A 896 -20.37 5.37 -6.89
CA ASN A 896 -20.38 4.33 -7.93
C ASN A 896 -19.03 3.65 -8.22
N LYS A 897 -17.95 3.94 -7.47
CA LYS A 897 -16.71 3.16 -7.56
C LYS A 897 -16.88 1.75 -7.01
N HIS A 898 -16.17 0.78 -7.57
CA HIS A 898 -16.16 -0.57 -7.03
C HIS A 898 -15.41 -0.58 -5.69
N ILE A 899 -15.84 -1.43 -4.75
CA ILE A 899 -15.26 -1.47 -3.40
C ILE A 899 -13.74 -1.75 -3.39
N SER A 900 -13.21 -2.44 -4.41
CA SER A 900 -11.77 -2.68 -4.55
C SER A 900 -10.95 -1.43 -4.93
N GLU A 901 -11.60 -0.37 -5.45
CA GLU A 901 -10.98 0.95 -5.68
C GLU A 901 -11.05 1.84 -4.44
N ILE A 902 -12.06 1.63 -3.59
CA ILE A 902 -12.25 2.38 -2.33
C ILE A 902 -11.29 1.86 -1.25
N ILE A 903 -11.04 0.55 -1.21
CA ILE A 903 -10.14 -0.07 -0.25
C ILE A 903 -8.70 0.43 -0.46
N GLY A 904 -8.10 0.94 0.61
CA GLY A 904 -6.78 1.57 0.62
C GLY A 904 -6.82 3.10 0.75
N GLY A 905 -7.95 3.75 0.43
CA GLY A 905 -8.10 5.20 0.51
C GLY A 905 -7.42 5.98 -0.62
N ALA A 906 -7.12 5.35 -1.76
CA ALA A 906 -6.53 6.02 -2.92
C ALA A 906 -7.53 7.01 -3.55
N ILE A 907 -7.12 8.28 -3.75
CA ILE A 907 -8.01 9.35 -4.21
C ILE A 907 -7.33 10.32 -5.18
N SER A 908 -8.09 10.80 -6.18
CA SER A 908 -7.68 11.91 -7.05
C SER A 908 -8.85 12.83 -7.35
N LEU A 909 -8.89 13.98 -6.68
CA LEU A 909 -9.99 14.95 -6.73
C LEU A 909 -9.98 15.87 -7.96
N ASP A 910 -8.92 15.85 -8.79
CA ASP A 910 -8.79 16.61 -10.03
C ASP A 910 -8.57 15.74 -11.29
N GLY A 911 -8.69 14.42 -11.15
CA GLY A 911 -8.51 13.45 -12.26
C GLY A 911 -7.05 13.22 -12.66
N LYS A 912 -6.06 13.82 -11.99
CA LYS A 912 -4.64 13.55 -12.23
C LYS A 912 -4.20 12.17 -11.72
N PRO A 913 -3.07 11.62 -12.20
CA PRO A 913 -2.53 10.36 -11.67
C PRO A 913 -2.37 10.37 -10.13
N LEU A 914 -2.52 9.19 -9.53
CA LEU A 914 -2.27 9.01 -8.09
C LEU A 914 -0.80 9.29 -7.77
N GLY A 915 -0.55 10.12 -6.75
CA GLY A 915 0.79 10.61 -6.41
C GLY A 915 1.26 11.83 -7.21
N TYR A 916 0.42 12.46 -8.05
CA TYR A 916 0.80 13.66 -8.81
C TYR A 916 1.33 14.82 -7.95
N PRO A 917 2.46 15.47 -8.29
CA PRO A 917 3.29 15.33 -9.50
C PRO A 917 4.49 14.37 -9.33
N LEU A 918 4.53 13.58 -8.26
CA LEU A 918 5.59 12.65 -7.92
C LEU A 918 5.44 11.27 -8.63
N ASP A 919 4.41 11.09 -9.47
CA ASP A 919 4.17 9.88 -10.27
C ASP A 919 5.16 9.65 -11.40
N ARG A 920 5.97 10.66 -11.77
CA ARG A 920 7.00 10.58 -12.83
C ARG A 920 8.16 11.55 -12.51
N PRO A 921 9.28 11.51 -13.26
CA PRO A 921 10.37 12.46 -13.08
C PRO A 921 9.90 13.92 -13.21
N LEU A 922 10.57 14.83 -12.50
CA LEU A 922 10.34 16.27 -12.57
C LEU A 922 11.65 16.96 -12.97
N THR A 923 11.60 17.93 -13.90
CA THR A 923 12.73 18.84 -14.13
C THR A 923 12.94 19.77 -12.94
N THR A 924 14.08 20.47 -12.90
CA THR A 924 14.33 21.43 -11.82
C THR A 924 13.33 22.58 -11.88
N GLY A 925 13.03 23.06 -13.08
CA GLY A 925 11.97 24.04 -13.31
C GLY A 925 10.58 23.59 -12.82
N ALA A 926 10.24 22.30 -12.91
CA ALA A 926 8.93 21.82 -12.47
C ALA A 926 8.67 22.01 -10.96
N LEU A 927 9.71 21.99 -10.13
CA LEU A 927 9.61 22.24 -8.68
C LEU A 927 9.60 23.73 -8.31
N SER A 928 9.96 24.63 -9.23
CA SER A 928 10.02 26.08 -8.99
C SER A 928 8.75 26.85 -9.38
N VAL A 929 7.70 26.15 -9.81
CA VAL A 929 6.40 26.78 -10.14
C VAL A 929 5.78 27.46 -8.90
N PRO A 930 5.13 28.62 -9.04
CA PRO A 930 4.62 29.40 -7.90
C PRO A 930 3.52 28.68 -7.11
N ASN A 931 2.82 27.71 -7.72
CA ASN A 931 1.81 26.87 -7.09
C ASN A 931 2.40 25.61 -6.40
N ILE A 932 3.72 25.55 -6.20
CA ILE A 932 4.43 24.59 -5.36
C ILE A 932 5.15 25.31 -4.22
N TYR A 933 5.18 24.69 -3.04
CA TYR A 933 5.91 25.18 -1.87
C TYR A 933 6.59 24.04 -1.14
N VAL A 934 7.88 24.20 -0.81
CA VAL A 934 8.68 23.20 -0.08
C VAL A 934 9.24 23.84 1.18
N GLN A 935 9.11 23.17 2.32
CA GLN A 935 9.73 23.61 3.57
C GLN A 935 10.23 22.44 4.44
N THR A 936 11.14 22.75 5.36
CA THR A 936 11.58 21.80 6.38
C THR A 936 10.60 21.78 7.55
N VAL A 937 10.18 20.58 7.97
CA VAL A 937 9.38 20.36 9.18
C VAL A 937 10.14 19.41 10.12
N HIS A 938 9.84 19.47 11.42
CA HIS A 938 10.48 18.59 12.40
C HIS A 938 9.42 17.74 13.11
N ILE A 939 9.64 16.42 13.16
CA ILE A 939 8.73 15.49 13.85
C ILE A 939 9.38 15.08 15.18
N SER A 940 8.72 15.44 16.26
CA SER A 940 9.14 15.14 17.63
C SER A 940 8.46 13.89 18.18
N HIS A 941 9.03 13.29 19.22
CA HIS A 941 8.43 12.16 19.94
C HIS A 941 8.33 12.46 21.44
N GLU A 942 7.11 12.36 21.98
CA GLU A 942 6.81 12.47 23.40
C GLU A 942 6.66 11.10 24.06
N GLY A 943 7.10 11.01 25.31
CA GLY A 943 7.14 9.76 26.08
C GLY A 943 8.55 9.16 26.15
N GLN A 944 8.68 8.10 26.95
CA GLN A 944 9.89 7.27 26.91
C GLN A 944 9.90 6.46 25.61
N PRO A 945 11.08 6.16 25.04
CA PRO A 945 11.18 5.14 24.01
C PRO A 945 10.53 3.85 24.53
N THR A 946 9.63 3.25 23.74
CA THR A 946 9.16 1.87 23.97
C THR A 946 10.26 0.88 23.56
N ASN A 947 11.41 1.01 24.20
CA ASN A 947 12.54 0.12 24.00
C ASN A 947 12.44 -1.06 24.98
N GLU A 948 13.15 -2.10 24.61
CA GLU A 948 13.55 -3.23 25.47
C GLU A 948 12.43 -4.22 25.78
N VAL A 949 12.48 -5.33 25.02
CA VAL A 949 12.15 -6.64 25.56
C VAL A 949 13.01 -6.81 26.82
N ASN A 950 12.43 -6.57 27.99
CA ASN A 950 13.01 -7.01 29.25
C ASN A 950 13.07 -8.53 29.19
N ASN A 951 14.25 -9.07 28.85
CA ASN A 951 14.56 -10.47 29.04
C ASN A 951 14.59 -10.75 30.55
N HIS A 952 13.46 -11.23 31.06
CA HIS A 952 13.30 -11.82 32.38
C HIS A 952 12.84 -13.28 32.20
#